data_AF-A0A9E3RLP1-F1
#
_entry.id   AF-A0A9E3RLP1-F1
#
_cell.length_a   1.000
_cell.length_b   1.000
_cell.length_c   1.000
_cell.angle_alpha   90.00
_cell.angle_beta   90.00
_cell.angle_gamma   90.00
#
_symmetry.space_group_name_H-M   'P 1'
#
loop_
_entity.id
_entity.type
_entity.pdbx_description
1 polymer ?
#
loop_
_entity_poly.entity_id
_entity_poly.type
_entity_poly.pdbx_seq_one_letter_code
_entity_poly.pdbx_strand_id
1 'polypeptide(L)'
;MSWLNRVYLCLFVSTSVMSASALAQNGFVNFETSQVHPIDLSPDRTTLAVCNTADARIELFDVSTGTPNSIGSVSVGVDPVTVRFRSNSEAWVVNHISDSVSIVDITAKHVTKTLQTKDEPCDVVFAGSPEMAFVSCSQVNTIQRFDPANLATPPTDIAIQAEDPRALAVSPDKTKVYAAIFESGNGSTIIAGGAAGIGTLGFPRNDALDDVTNPYAGVNPPPNDPNDTKLPDGQVWFPPKAANGTPPRVGLIVKKDAGGVWRDDNGEDWSPWVSGASATLSGRYTGWDLVDRDVAIISNLNAVSPSVAYADRLMNLCMAIAVNPASGEITVVGTDATNEIRFEPVIGGRFLRVEIGIVDASNATNISVVDLNHAHLAAAQPGGVDPYETSTVPQSERNKSIGDPRGIVWNDAGTRGYISGMGSNNVVVVQSDGERVVAGQTIEVREGPTGLALDDVNGRLYVLNKFDASVSVVSTASDTEVANVPFYDPTPPPIKIGRKHLYDTHKNSGLGHTACGSCHIDGRMDRLAWDLGDPSGAVKVLNGDAPGQHNLGAGIPGLTGGFNNFHPMKGPMTTQTLQDIIGKEPLHWRGDRDGLEQFNPAFMGLQGDDVMLSPVEMQQFEDFLASIHFPPNPYRNFDNSLPTNLPLPGEFASGTKDLPLGTQLPNGNAVNGLAIYRNQGSPADSPFTCIVCHTLPIGDGTDTVLQAGVFQPIPPGPMGQHHVALVSVDGSTNKAIKIPQLRNQFDKAGFQLNSGAPSLSGFGVLHDGSIDTLARFFSEPAFPNVNTDQKVADLVALVRSFSGGFSFVTPLPGEPPGGMSKDAPASVGKQTTLDSAAKDLSELTAMLALADAGQVDVIGKGVVAGIPRGWVYVGSGMWQSDVAAEGAISTATLLALAAPGTEITFSVVPDGTGIRAGIDRNANGLRDVDELGPGPGVPAATYWGLVLLGLAMMLVMALSMRKLAPRAA
;
A
#
# COMPACT_ATOMS: atom_id res chain seq x y z
N MET A 1 38.69 -72.76 -37.83
CA MET A 1 38.30 -73.11 -36.44
C MET A 1 38.47 -71.85 -35.61
N SER A 2 37.59 -71.36 -34.74
CA SER A 2 36.21 -71.66 -34.36
C SER A 2 35.96 -70.81 -33.11
N TRP A 3 34.85 -70.07 -33.08
CA TRP A 3 34.00 -69.81 -31.91
C TRP A 3 34.38 -68.77 -30.81
N LEU A 4 33.38 -67.90 -30.59
CA LEU A 4 32.81 -67.31 -29.34
C LEU A 4 33.33 -66.01 -28.71
N ASN A 5 32.45 -64.98 -28.67
CA ASN A 5 31.71 -64.62 -27.45
C ASN A 5 30.47 -63.70 -27.70
N ARG A 6 29.34 -63.94 -26.99
CA ARG A 6 28.13 -63.10 -26.94
C ARG A 6 27.23 -63.36 -25.69
N VAL A 7 26.77 -62.24 -25.09
CA VAL A 7 25.46 -61.91 -24.45
C VAL A 7 25.05 -62.56 -23.10
N TYR A 8 24.73 -61.72 -22.12
CA TYR A 8 24.06 -62.02 -20.83
C TYR A 8 22.66 -61.37 -20.76
N LEU A 9 21.73 -62.05 -20.07
CA LEU A 9 20.31 -61.70 -19.89
C LEU A 9 20.01 -61.26 -18.45
N CYS A 10 19.18 -60.22 -18.32
CA CYS A 10 18.74 -59.55 -17.09
C CYS A 10 17.67 -60.32 -16.28
N LEU A 11 17.67 -60.14 -14.96
CA LEU A 11 16.55 -60.44 -14.06
C LEU A 11 16.35 -59.25 -13.10
N PHE A 12 15.15 -58.69 -13.15
CA PHE A 12 14.66 -57.52 -12.41
C PHE A 12 14.54 -57.81 -10.90
N VAL A 13 15.13 -56.96 -10.07
CA VAL A 13 14.65 -56.67 -8.72
C VAL A 13 14.41 -55.17 -8.65
N SER A 14 13.13 -54.80 -8.65
CA SER A 14 12.64 -53.45 -8.50
C SER A 14 12.85 -52.95 -7.07
N THR A 15 13.95 -52.24 -6.82
CA THR A 15 14.02 -51.26 -5.72
C THR A 15 13.34 -49.99 -6.20
N SER A 16 12.07 -49.84 -5.85
CA SER A 16 11.36 -48.57 -5.90
C SER A 16 12.02 -47.62 -4.89
N VAL A 17 13.05 -46.90 -5.34
CA VAL A 17 13.41 -45.62 -4.74
C VAL A 17 12.24 -44.70 -5.06
N MET A 18 11.30 -44.58 -4.11
CA MET A 18 10.44 -43.41 -4.09
C MET A 18 11.38 -42.22 -3.93
N SER A 19 11.76 -41.61 -5.05
CA SER A 19 12.16 -40.22 -5.04
C SER A 19 10.92 -39.50 -4.57
N ALA A 20 10.88 -39.12 -3.29
CA ALA A 20 10.01 -38.03 -2.88
C ALA A 20 10.45 -36.87 -3.78
N SER A 21 9.63 -36.56 -4.77
CA SER A 21 9.70 -35.29 -5.46
C SER A 21 9.54 -34.25 -4.35
N ALA A 22 10.67 -33.73 -3.85
CA ALA A 22 10.70 -32.48 -3.14
C ALA A 22 10.15 -31.46 -4.13
N LEU A 23 8.85 -31.18 -4.04
CA LEU A 23 8.27 -30.04 -4.70
C LEU A 23 8.92 -28.83 -4.02
N ALA A 24 9.97 -28.27 -4.63
CA ALA A 24 10.45 -26.95 -4.27
C ALA A 24 9.26 -26.00 -4.45
N GLN A 25 8.72 -25.48 -3.36
CA GLN A 25 7.56 -24.59 -3.38
C GLN A 25 8.07 -23.15 -3.26
N ASN A 26 7.94 -22.39 -4.35
CA ASN A 26 8.48 -21.04 -4.53
C ASN A 26 7.42 -19.93 -4.26
N GLY A 27 6.41 -20.19 -3.43
CA GLY A 27 5.35 -19.21 -3.17
C GLY A 27 5.90 -17.95 -2.48
N PHE A 28 5.86 -16.82 -3.19
CA PHE A 28 6.15 -15.49 -2.65
C PHE A 28 5.00 -14.55 -3.05
N VAL A 29 4.38 -13.91 -2.08
CA VAL A 29 3.31 -12.93 -2.29
C VAL A 29 3.89 -11.55 -2.03
N ASN A 30 3.84 -10.68 -3.04
CA ASN A 30 4.33 -9.31 -2.92
C ASN A 30 3.16 -8.35 -2.65
N PHE A 31 3.09 -7.80 -1.44
CA PHE A 31 2.14 -6.72 -1.11
C PHE A 31 2.73 -5.32 -1.34
N GLU A 32 4.03 -5.25 -1.63
CA GLU A 32 4.76 -3.99 -1.80
C GLU A 32 4.58 -3.03 -0.61
N THR A 33 4.52 -3.58 0.62
CA THR A 33 4.23 -2.83 1.84
C THR A 33 5.31 -1.79 2.16
N SER A 34 4.86 -0.60 2.59
CA SER A 34 5.70 0.54 2.97
C SER A 34 6.32 0.33 4.35
N GLN A 35 7.61 0.60 4.48
CA GLN A 35 8.26 0.63 5.80
C GLN A 35 8.12 2.03 6.42
N VAL A 36 8.08 2.11 7.75
CA VAL A 36 7.94 3.38 8.47
C VAL A 36 9.16 3.63 9.34
N HIS A 37 9.37 2.78 10.35
CA HIS A 37 10.59 2.81 11.13
C HIS A 37 11.22 1.42 11.25
N PRO A 38 11.79 0.90 10.15
CA PRO A 38 12.15 -0.50 10.02
C PRO A 38 13.50 -0.85 10.66
N ILE A 39 14.13 0.07 11.38
CA ILE A 39 15.41 -0.13 12.04
C ILE A 39 15.42 0.64 13.35
N ASP A 40 15.99 0.05 14.40
CA ASP A 40 16.17 0.70 15.69
C ASP A 40 17.41 0.15 16.42
N LEU A 41 17.98 0.97 17.29
CA LEU A 41 19.16 0.66 18.08
C LEU A 41 18.76 0.49 19.55
N SER A 42 19.26 -0.56 20.21
CA SER A 42 18.98 -0.79 21.62
C SER A 42 19.44 0.40 22.47
N PRO A 43 18.81 0.68 23.63
CA PRO A 43 19.19 1.79 24.49
C PRO A 43 20.68 1.78 24.92
N ASP A 44 21.29 0.61 25.06
CA ASP A 44 22.73 0.47 25.34
C ASP A 44 23.64 0.54 24.11
N ARG A 45 23.07 0.69 22.91
CA ARG A 45 23.75 0.84 21.62
C ARG A 45 24.57 -0.38 21.18
N THR A 46 24.24 -1.56 21.70
CA THR A 46 24.96 -2.81 21.37
C THR A 46 24.24 -3.69 20.37
N THR A 47 22.91 -3.56 20.27
CA THR A 47 22.07 -4.41 19.41
C THR A 47 21.28 -3.55 18.44
N LEU A 48 21.36 -3.88 17.16
CA LEU A 48 20.56 -3.28 16.09
C LEU A 48 19.49 -4.28 15.65
N ALA A 49 18.23 -3.84 15.56
CA ALA A 49 17.14 -4.63 15.02
C ALA A 49 16.67 -4.04 13.70
N VAL A 50 16.39 -4.90 12.73
CA VAL A 50 16.00 -4.52 11.35
C VAL A 50 14.80 -5.34 10.91
N CYS A 51 13.77 -4.70 10.37
CA CYS A 51 12.64 -5.38 9.73
C CYS A 51 13.08 -5.96 8.37
N ASN A 52 13.03 -7.29 8.26
CA ASN A 52 13.11 -8.01 7.00
C ASN A 52 11.68 -8.29 6.51
N THR A 53 11.07 -7.28 5.89
CA THR A 53 9.65 -7.29 5.49
C THR A 53 9.34 -8.48 4.59
N ALA A 54 10.19 -8.76 3.59
CA ALA A 54 10.01 -9.86 2.65
C ALA A 54 10.02 -11.26 3.30
N ASP A 55 10.57 -11.38 4.50
CA ASP A 55 10.76 -12.66 5.19
C ASP A 55 9.99 -12.80 6.50
N ALA A 56 9.09 -11.85 6.81
CA ALA A 56 8.26 -11.85 8.02
C ALA A 56 9.09 -12.00 9.32
N ARG A 57 10.24 -11.30 9.37
CA ARG A 57 11.22 -11.40 10.46
C ARG A 57 11.77 -10.03 10.86
N ILE A 58 12.32 -9.99 12.07
CA ILE A 58 13.39 -9.04 12.38
C ILE A 58 14.75 -9.75 12.34
N GLU A 59 15.75 -9.07 11.78
CA GLU A 59 17.16 -9.44 11.85
C GLU A 59 17.82 -8.69 12.99
N LEU A 60 18.68 -9.38 13.75
CA LEU A 60 19.38 -8.84 14.91
C LEU A 60 20.88 -8.84 14.65
N PHE A 61 21.54 -7.72 14.95
CA PHE A 61 22.97 -7.56 14.82
C PHE A 61 23.60 -7.05 16.12
N ASP A 62 24.74 -7.60 16.51
CA ASP A 62 25.67 -6.97 17.44
C ASP A 62 26.44 -5.88 16.70
N VAL A 63 26.38 -4.66 17.21
CA VAL A 63 27.03 -3.47 16.66
C VAL A 63 28.05 -2.86 17.61
N SER A 64 28.45 -3.56 18.67
CA SER A 64 29.44 -3.11 19.65
C SER A 64 30.82 -2.77 19.04
N THR A 65 31.16 -3.36 17.89
CA THR A 65 32.38 -3.08 17.14
C THR A 65 32.22 -2.03 16.03
N GLY A 66 30.99 -1.52 15.84
CA GLY A 66 30.60 -0.57 14.80
C GLY A 66 30.23 -1.20 13.45
N THR A 67 30.65 -2.42 13.15
CA THR A 67 30.16 -3.18 11.98
C THR A 67 29.12 -4.19 12.44
N PRO A 68 27.90 -4.20 11.86
CA PRO A 68 26.87 -5.17 12.21
C PRO A 68 27.35 -6.61 12.04
N ASN A 69 27.27 -7.40 13.10
CA ASN A 69 27.50 -8.83 13.08
C ASN A 69 26.20 -9.56 13.41
N SER A 70 25.69 -10.40 12.49
CA SER A 70 24.41 -11.07 12.71
C SER A 70 24.46 -11.96 13.95
N ILE A 71 23.51 -11.76 14.85
CA ILE A 71 23.33 -12.58 16.05
C ILE A 71 22.05 -13.43 15.96
N GLY A 72 21.25 -13.31 14.90
CA GLY A 72 20.09 -14.17 14.64
C GLY A 72 18.91 -13.39 14.10
N SER A 73 17.77 -14.06 14.01
CA SER A 73 16.50 -13.46 13.59
C SER A 73 15.33 -13.99 14.43
N VAL A 74 14.23 -13.27 14.43
CA VAL A 74 12.97 -13.68 15.08
C VAL A 74 11.84 -13.60 14.08
N SER A 75 11.07 -14.69 13.93
CA SER A 75 9.85 -14.72 13.13
C SER A 75 8.76 -13.91 13.82
N VAL A 76 8.12 -13.00 13.10
CA VAL A 76 7.06 -12.11 13.58
C VAL A 76 5.83 -12.27 12.69
N GLY A 77 4.98 -11.25 12.57
CA GLY A 77 3.87 -11.24 11.61
C GLY A 77 4.31 -10.97 10.17
N VAL A 78 3.34 -11.07 9.26
CA VAL A 78 3.53 -10.81 7.83
C VAL A 78 3.79 -9.32 7.63
N ASP A 79 4.77 -9.02 6.78
CA ASP A 79 5.23 -7.68 6.44
C ASP A 79 5.47 -6.77 7.66
N PRO A 80 6.50 -7.05 8.48
CA PRO A 80 6.92 -6.13 9.53
C PRO A 80 7.45 -4.83 8.93
N VAL A 81 6.98 -3.70 9.45
CA VAL A 81 7.27 -2.35 8.93
C VAL A 81 7.97 -1.43 9.92
N THR A 82 7.86 -1.76 11.22
CA THR A 82 8.46 -1.00 12.32
C THR A 82 9.00 -1.94 13.37
N VAL A 83 10.18 -1.61 13.92
CA VAL A 83 10.71 -2.21 15.15
C VAL A 83 11.14 -1.11 16.12
N ARG A 84 10.81 -1.28 17.40
CA ARG A 84 11.14 -0.34 18.47
C ARG A 84 11.58 -1.04 19.74
N PHE A 85 12.76 -0.68 20.25
CA PHE A 85 13.18 -1.13 21.56
C PHE A 85 12.45 -0.37 22.66
N ARG A 86 11.84 -1.10 23.58
CA ARG A 86 11.35 -0.54 24.85
C ARG A 86 12.41 -0.68 25.95
N SER A 87 13.23 -1.72 25.87
CA SER A 87 14.40 -1.96 26.73
C SER A 87 15.46 -2.75 25.96
N ASN A 88 16.63 -3.00 26.55
CA ASN A 88 17.68 -3.81 25.89
C ASN A 88 17.25 -5.26 25.60
N SER A 89 16.21 -5.77 26.28
CA SER A 89 15.73 -7.15 26.12
C SER A 89 14.35 -7.26 25.48
N GLU A 90 13.63 -6.15 25.26
CA GLU A 90 12.27 -6.14 24.72
C GLU A 90 12.15 -5.16 23.55
N ALA A 91 11.66 -5.66 22.41
CA ALA A 91 11.26 -4.84 21.28
C ALA A 91 9.82 -5.14 20.86
N TRP A 92 9.14 -4.12 20.33
CA TRP A 92 7.82 -4.24 19.72
C TRP A 92 7.97 -4.12 18.21
N VAL A 93 7.36 -5.05 17.48
CA VAL A 93 7.42 -5.11 16.02
C VAL A 93 6.01 -4.99 15.46
N VAL A 94 5.79 -3.98 14.64
CA VAL A 94 4.49 -3.74 13.99
C VAL A 94 4.44 -4.50 12.68
N ASN A 95 3.41 -5.34 12.52
CA ASN A 95 3.22 -6.21 11.38
C ASN A 95 1.99 -5.74 10.60
N HIS A 96 2.23 -5.07 9.47
CA HIS A 96 1.19 -4.31 8.76
C HIS A 96 0.09 -5.22 8.19
N ILE A 97 0.46 -6.29 7.49
CA ILE A 97 -0.52 -7.24 6.91
C ILE A 97 -1.17 -8.13 7.98
N SER A 98 -0.52 -8.30 9.12
CA SER A 98 -1.01 -9.15 10.20
C SER A 98 -2.01 -8.48 11.14
N ASP A 99 -2.22 -7.17 11.03
CA ASP A 99 -2.97 -6.35 11.99
C ASP A 99 -2.53 -6.63 13.44
N SER A 100 -1.21 -6.68 13.65
CA SER A 100 -0.67 -7.11 14.93
C SER A 100 0.62 -6.39 15.33
N VAL A 101 0.91 -6.44 16.62
CA VAL A 101 2.23 -6.14 17.17
C VAL A 101 2.81 -7.39 17.82
N SER A 102 4.00 -7.80 17.41
CA SER A 102 4.78 -8.85 18.09
C SER A 102 5.65 -8.24 19.18
N ILE A 103 5.53 -8.71 20.41
CA ILE A 103 6.46 -8.41 21.50
C ILE A 103 7.54 -9.48 21.50
N VAL A 104 8.79 -9.04 21.32
CA VAL A 104 9.95 -9.91 21.13
C VAL A 104 10.88 -9.83 22.33
N ASP A 105 11.22 -10.98 22.90
CA ASP A 105 12.39 -11.10 23.78
C ASP A 105 13.64 -11.18 22.90
N ILE A 106 14.47 -10.14 22.99
CA ILE A 106 15.68 -9.99 22.16
C ILE A 106 16.79 -10.94 22.59
N THR A 107 16.85 -11.28 23.88
CA THR A 107 17.87 -12.19 24.42
C THR A 107 17.55 -13.63 24.04
N ALA A 108 16.29 -14.03 24.22
CA ALA A 108 15.82 -15.37 23.94
C ALA A 108 15.35 -15.59 22.50
N LYS A 109 15.26 -14.51 21.69
CA LYS A 109 14.97 -14.51 20.25
C LYS A 109 13.65 -15.19 19.87
N HIS A 110 12.58 -14.85 20.58
CA HIS A 110 11.23 -15.32 20.26
C HIS A 110 10.18 -14.29 20.60
N VAL A 111 9.00 -14.46 20.01
CA VAL A 111 7.81 -13.68 20.32
C VAL A 111 7.20 -14.21 21.61
N THR A 112 7.10 -13.36 22.62
CA THR A 112 6.45 -13.69 23.91
C THR A 112 4.95 -13.41 23.88
N LYS A 113 4.52 -12.48 23.02
CA LYS A 113 3.12 -12.12 22.86
C LYS A 113 2.83 -11.48 21.51
N THR A 114 1.64 -11.76 20.99
CA THR A 114 1.04 -11.00 19.88
C THR A 114 -0.10 -10.16 20.42
N LEU A 115 -0.09 -8.87 20.13
CA LEU A 115 -1.20 -7.95 20.38
C LEU A 115 -1.97 -7.78 19.07
N GLN A 116 -3.29 -7.88 19.12
CA GLN A 116 -4.15 -7.54 17.99
C GLN A 116 -4.31 -6.02 17.92
N THR A 117 -4.27 -5.48 16.71
CA THR A 117 -4.55 -4.05 16.45
C THR A 117 -5.80 -3.90 15.59
N LYS A 118 -6.18 -2.66 15.32
CA LYS A 118 -7.01 -2.37 14.15
C LYS A 118 -6.18 -2.52 12.87
N ASP A 119 -6.88 -2.44 11.75
CA ASP A 119 -6.35 -2.67 10.41
C ASP A 119 -5.18 -1.75 10.04
N GLU A 120 -4.21 -2.33 9.34
CA GLU A 120 -2.98 -1.69 8.83
C GLU A 120 -2.21 -0.88 9.90
N PRO A 121 -1.69 -1.53 10.95
CA PRO A 121 -0.82 -0.86 11.89
C PRO A 121 0.52 -0.51 11.25
N CYS A 122 1.07 0.67 11.55
CA CYS A 122 2.23 1.20 10.84
C CYS A 122 3.44 1.49 11.73
N ASP A 123 3.23 2.01 12.93
CA ASP A 123 4.31 2.43 13.82
C ASP A 123 3.92 2.29 15.30
N VAL A 124 4.91 2.32 16.19
CA VAL A 124 4.72 2.29 17.63
C VAL A 124 5.69 3.24 18.35
N VAL A 125 5.22 3.95 19.37
CA VAL A 125 6.09 4.76 20.25
C VAL A 125 5.68 4.66 21.72
N PHE A 126 6.61 4.96 22.63
CA PHE A 126 6.40 4.88 24.08
C PHE A 126 6.51 6.27 24.75
N ALA A 127 5.46 6.69 25.46
CA ALA A 127 5.37 8.01 26.08
C ALA A 127 4.39 8.07 27.27
N GLY A 128 4.40 9.17 28.03
CA GLY A 128 3.53 9.38 29.18
C GLY A 128 4.10 8.89 30.53
N SER A 129 3.37 9.18 31.61
CA SER A 129 3.68 8.75 32.97
C SER A 129 2.38 8.38 33.72
N PRO A 130 2.08 7.08 33.93
CA PRO A 130 2.88 5.91 33.56
C PRO A 130 3.09 5.79 32.04
N GLU A 131 4.16 5.10 31.62
CA GLU A 131 4.47 4.91 30.19
C GLU A 131 3.37 4.09 29.51
N MET A 132 2.92 4.56 28.33
CA MET A 132 1.95 3.92 27.46
C MET A 132 2.58 3.69 26.08
N ALA A 133 2.12 2.66 25.36
CA ALA A 133 2.49 2.44 23.96
C ALA A 133 1.38 2.98 23.05
N PHE A 134 1.76 3.69 21.98
CA PHE A 134 0.86 4.26 20.99
C PHE A 134 1.16 3.62 19.64
N VAL A 135 0.17 2.99 19.03
CA VAL A 135 0.27 2.31 17.73
C VAL A 135 -0.61 3.03 16.72
N SER A 136 -0.05 3.46 15.60
CA SER A 136 -0.84 4.02 14.49
C SER A 136 -1.52 2.91 13.73
N CYS A 137 -2.82 3.06 13.45
CA CYS A 137 -3.63 2.17 12.62
C CYS A 137 -4.22 3.02 11.49
N SER A 138 -3.58 2.92 10.33
CA SER A 138 -3.71 3.83 9.21
C SER A 138 -5.10 3.79 8.58
N GLN A 139 -5.56 2.62 8.15
CA GLN A 139 -6.80 2.46 7.39
C GLN A 139 -8.06 2.91 8.14
N VAL A 140 -8.01 2.93 9.47
CA VAL A 140 -9.11 3.31 10.36
C VAL A 140 -8.93 4.70 10.97
N ASN A 141 -7.93 5.47 10.54
CA ASN A 141 -7.62 6.83 11.01
C ASN A 141 -7.56 6.93 12.55
N THR A 142 -6.86 5.99 13.20
CA THR A 142 -6.86 5.84 14.67
C THR A 142 -5.46 5.58 15.20
N ILE A 143 -5.17 6.11 16.40
CA ILE A 143 -4.03 5.66 17.20
C ILE A 143 -4.55 4.84 18.38
N GLN A 144 -4.09 3.59 18.50
CA GLN A 144 -4.41 2.72 19.62
C GLN A 144 -3.39 2.89 20.75
N ARG A 145 -3.88 3.02 21.99
CA ARG A 145 -3.05 3.15 23.18
C ARG A 145 -3.14 1.89 24.03
N PHE A 146 -2.00 1.24 24.25
CA PHE A 146 -1.84 0.03 25.06
C PHE A 146 -1.14 0.35 26.39
N ASP A 147 -1.49 -0.38 27.45
CA ASP A 147 -0.76 -0.37 28.73
C ASP A 147 0.33 -1.47 28.72
N PRO A 148 1.61 -1.12 28.57
CA PRO A 148 2.69 -2.09 28.52
C PRO A 148 2.95 -2.80 29.86
N ALA A 149 2.42 -2.29 30.97
CA ALA A 149 2.48 -2.94 32.28
C ALA A 149 1.34 -3.96 32.47
N ASN A 150 0.28 -3.89 31.67
CA ASN A 150 -0.84 -4.82 31.69
C ASN A 150 -1.42 -5.06 30.30
N LEU A 151 -0.73 -5.89 29.52
CA LEU A 151 -1.10 -6.26 28.15
C LEU A 151 -2.37 -7.13 28.05
N ALA A 152 -3.05 -7.44 29.15
CA ALA A 152 -4.37 -8.09 29.14
C ALA A 152 -5.52 -7.07 29.06
N THR A 153 -5.27 -5.80 29.38
CA THR A 153 -6.25 -4.72 29.21
C THR A 153 -6.39 -4.39 27.72
N PRO A 154 -7.63 -4.33 27.18
CA PRO A 154 -7.85 -3.91 25.80
C PRO A 154 -7.30 -2.50 25.53
N PRO A 155 -6.77 -2.22 24.32
CA PRO A 155 -6.33 -0.89 23.97
C PRO A 155 -7.49 0.11 23.95
N THR A 156 -7.17 1.39 24.11
CA THR A 156 -8.11 2.50 23.93
C THR A 156 -7.80 3.25 22.65
N ASP A 157 -8.83 3.68 21.92
CA ASP A 157 -8.66 4.39 20.65
C ASP A 157 -8.57 5.91 20.83
N ILE A 158 -7.71 6.54 20.03
CA ILE A 158 -7.60 7.99 19.84
C ILE A 158 -7.92 8.26 18.38
N ALA A 159 -9.10 8.83 18.13
CA ALA A 159 -9.52 9.17 16.77
C ALA A 159 -8.68 10.32 16.21
N ILE A 160 -8.19 10.13 14.99
CA ILE A 160 -7.47 11.15 14.22
C ILE A 160 -8.40 11.55 13.08
N GLN A 161 -8.69 12.85 12.93
CA GLN A 161 -9.51 13.32 11.81
C GLN A 161 -8.59 13.82 10.69
N ALA A 162 -7.91 12.87 10.07
CA ALA A 162 -7.04 12.99 8.91
C ALA A 162 -6.87 11.58 8.30
N GLU A 163 -6.41 11.45 7.05
CA GLU A 163 -6.32 10.17 6.34
C GLU A 163 -4.93 9.50 6.52
N ASP A 164 -4.91 8.23 6.94
CA ASP A 164 -3.69 7.42 7.06
C ASP A 164 -2.63 8.01 8.04
N PRO A 165 -2.95 8.18 9.34
CA PRO A 165 -1.94 8.52 10.34
C PRO A 165 -0.91 7.39 10.44
N ARG A 166 0.35 7.64 10.08
CA ARG A 166 1.33 6.58 9.83
C ARG A 166 2.54 6.63 10.74
N ALA A 167 3.48 7.55 10.51
CA ALA A 167 4.73 7.65 11.26
C ALA A 167 4.53 8.41 12.57
N LEU A 168 5.15 7.96 13.66
CA LEU A 168 5.02 8.51 15.00
C LEU A 168 6.34 9.00 15.56
N ALA A 169 6.31 10.12 16.30
CA ALA A 169 7.43 10.62 17.08
C ALA A 169 7.00 11.07 18.48
N VAL A 170 7.96 11.27 19.37
CA VAL A 170 7.71 11.63 20.77
C VAL A 170 8.47 12.89 21.12
N SER A 171 7.80 13.81 21.82
CA SER A 171 8.44 14.98 22.44
C SER A 171 9.60 14.60 23.38
N PRO A 172 10.66 15.41 23.53
CA PRO A 172 11.81 15.04 24.37
C PRO A 172 11.45 14.77 25.84
N ASP A 173 10.42 15.43 26.36
CA ASP A 173 9.91 15.23 27.73
C ASP A 173 8.90 14.07 27.86
N LYS A 174 8.61 13.38 26.76
CA LYS A 174 7.65 12.28 26.64
C LYS A 174 6.20 12.64 27.02
N THR A 175 5.83 13.92 26.98
CA THR A 175 4.47 14.37 27.33
C THR A 175 3.52 14.46 26.14
N LYS A 176 4.05 14.41 24.91
CA LYS A 176 3.33 14.42 23.65
C LYS A 176 3.79 13.33 22.69
N VAL A 177 2.84 12.85 21.89
CA VAL A 177 3.05 11.98 20.72
C VAL A 177 2.62 12.76 19.47
N TYR A 178 3.41 12.68 18.41
CA TYR A 178 3.15 13.29 17.13
C TYR A 178 2.91 12.21 16.09
N ALA A 179 1.99 12.44 15.15
CA ALA A 179 1.74 11.53 14.04
C ALA A 179 1.76 12.29 12.71
N ALA A 180 2.59 11.86 11.77
CA ALA A 180 2.53 12.32 10.39
C ALA A 180 1.36 11.65 9.67
N ILE A 181 0.61 12.45 8.91
CA ILE A 181 -0.56 12.03 8.14
C ILE A 181 -0.10 11.72 6.72
N PHE A 182 -0.02 10.43 6.40
CA PHE A 182 0.59 9.97 5.16
C PHE A 182 -0.13 10.48 3.93
N GLU A 183 -1.47 10.54 3.94
CA GLU A 183 -2.28 11.01 2.82
C GLU A 183 -3.02 12.31 3.17
N SER A 184 -2.29 13.34 3.65
CA SER A 184 -2.87 14.64 4.03
C SER A 184 -3.63 15.33 2.89
N GLY A 185 -3.16 15.12 1.65
CA GLY A 185 -3.59 15.90 0.49
C GLY A 185 -2.89 17.26 0.45
N ASN A 186 -3.09 18.04 -0.61
CA ASN A 186 -2.40 19.32 -0.82
C ASN A 186 -3.33 20.53 -0.89
N GLY A 187 -4.47 20.45 -0.20
CA GLY A 187 -5.48 21.50 -0.27
C GLY A 187 -6.10 21.68 -1.66
N SER A 188 -6.13 20.65 -2.51
CA SER A 188 -6.82 20.65 -3.80
C SER A 188 -8.12 19.85 -3.79
N THR A 189 -9.08 20.21 -4.65
CA THR A 189 -10.34 19.49 -4.84
C THR A 189 -10.84 19.67 -6.27
N ILE A 190 -11.88 18.93 -6.64
CA ILE A 190 -12.49 18.97 -7.96
C ILE A 190 -13.81 19.76 -7.99
N ILE A 191 -13.96 20.63 -8.99
CA ILE A 191 -15.24 21.08 -9.51
C ILE A 191 -15.61 20.15 -10.66
N ALA A 192 -16.64 19.33 -10.48
CA ALA A 192 -17.05 18.34 -11.48
C ALA A 192 -17.54 19.03 -12.77
N GLY A 193 -17.37 18.33 -13.90
CA GLY A 193 -17.75 18.82 -15.23
C GLY A 193 -18.21 17.71 -16.17
N GLY A 194 -18.73 18.10 -17.33
CA GLY A 194 -19.04 17.18 -18.45
C GLY A 194 -20.45 16.59 -18.49
N ALA A 195 -21.21 16.61 -17.40
CA ALA A 195 -22.43 15.81 -17.22
C ALA A 195 -23.74 16.33 -17.87
N ALA A 196 -23.70 16.86 -19.10
CA ALA A 196 -24.92 17.31 -19.79
C ALA A 196 -25.52 16.23 -20.73
N GLY A 197 -26.41 15.36 -20.22
CA GLY A 197 -27.19 14.45 -21.08
C GLY A 197 -28.10 13.44 -20.38
N ILE A 198 -29.24 13.12 -21.01
CA ILE A 198 -30.12 12.01 -20.61
C ILE A 198 -29.47 10.72 -21.12
N GLY A 199 -28.74 9.98 -20.26
CA GLY A 199 -28.08 8.72 -20.63
C GLY A 199 -26.58 8.62 -20.30
N THR A 200 -25.99 9.65 -19.70
CA THR A 200 -24.64 9.59 -19.11
C THR A 200 -24.74 9.32 -17.60
N LEU A 201 -23.84 8.50 -17.04
CA LEU A 201 -23.66 8.34 -15.58
C LEU A 201 -22.96 9.58 -14.97
N GLY A 202 -23.43 10.78 -15.34
CA GLY A 202 -22.88 12.06 -14.92
C GLY A 202 -23.69 12.60 -13.77
N PHE A 203 -23.31 12.24 -12.55
CA PHE A 203 -23.93 12.71 -11.33
C PHE A 203 -22.83 13.05 -10.31
N PRO A 204 -23.10 13.83 -9.24
CA PRO A 204 -24.19 14.80 -9.18
C PRO A 204 -24.04 15.84 -10.30
N ARG A 205 -25.15 16.50 -10.66
CA ARG A 205 -25.10 17.63 -11.58
C ARG A 205 -24.35 18.77 -10.87
N ASN A 206 -23.09 18.96 -11.22
CA ASN A 206 -22.31 20.10 -10.79
C ASN A 206 -22.48 21.20 -11.84
N ASP A 207 -23.39 22.12 -11.55
CA ASP A 207 -23.71 23.24 -12.44
C ASP A 207 -22.67 24.36 -12.32
N ALA A 208 -21.64 24.25 -11.46
CA ALA A 208 -20.68 25.32 -11.24
C ALA A 208 -19.83 25.65 -12.49
N LEU A 209 -19.42 24.65 -13.28
CA LEU A 209 -18.73 24.90 -14.55
C LEU A 209 -19.66 25.41 -15.67
N ASP A 210 -20.96 25.14 -15.54
CA ASP A 210 -21.99 25.60 -16.48
C ASP A 210 -22.60 26.96 -16.10
N ASP A 211 -22.34 27.43 -14.89
CA ASP A 211 -22.82 28.71 -14.37
C ASP A 211 -22.20 29.88 -15.15
N VAL A 212 -23.05 30.66 -15.80
CA VAL A 212 -22.64 31.85 -16.57
C VAL A 212 -22.01 32.96 -15.73
N THR A 213 -22.12 32.87 -14.40
CA THR A 213 -21.49 33.81 -13.46
C THR A 213 -20.11 33.37 -13.00
N ASN A 214 -19.67 32.17 -13.40
CA ASN A 214 -18.32 31.69 -13.11
C ASN A 214 -17.24 32.49 -13.87
N PRO A 215 -15.95 32.36 -13.50
CA PRO A 215 -14.87 33.15 -14.09
C PRO A 215 -14.76 33.06 -15.62
N TYR A 216 -15.31 31.99 -16.22
CA TYR A 216 -15.29 31.72 -17.65
C TYR A 216 -16.69 31.72 -18.28
N ALA A 217 -17.68 32.35 -17.64
CA ALA A 217 -19.03 32.50 -18.17
C ALA A 217 -19.71 31.21 -18.67
N GLY A 218 -19.53 30.09 -17.96
CA GLY A 218 -20.17 28.81 -18.26
C GLY A 218 -19.47 27.97 -19.34
N VAL A 219 -18.21 28.29 -19.66
CA VAL A 219 -17.35 27.46 -20.52
C VAL A 219 -16.26 26.76 -19.71
N ASN A 220 -15.79 25.61 -20.21
CA ASN A 220 -14.63 24.95 -19.64
C ASN A 220 -13.42 25.90 -19.66
N PRO A 221 -12.69 26.04 -18.54
CA PRO A 221 -11.53 26.91 -18.46
C PRO A 221 -10.50 26.57 -19.56
N PRO A 222 -9.98 27.58 -20.29
CA PRO A 222 -8.88 27.36 -21.20
C PRO A 222 -7.63 26.92 -20.40
N PRO A 223 -6.68 26.20 -21.00
CA PRO A 223 -5.52 25.71 -20.26
C PRO A 223 -4.43 26.77 -20.07
N ASN A 224 -3.85 26.78 -18.86
CA ASN A 224 -2.57 27.40 -18.49
C ASN A 224 -2.15 28.58 -19.39
N ASP A 225 -2.91 29.67 -19.38
CA ASP A 225 -2.58 30.84 -20.21
C ASP A 225 -1.62 31.76 -19.43
N PRO A 226 -0.37 31.97 -19.91
CA PRO A 226 0.54 32.90 -19.26
C PRO A 226 0.10 34.39 -19.34
N ASN A 227 -1.00 34.75 -20.02
CA ASN A 227 -1.50 36.13 -20.16
C ASN A 227 -3.05 36.31 -20.32
N ASP A 228 -3.92 35.47 -19.74
CA ASP A 228 -5.37 35.45 -20.05
C ASP A 228 -6.12 36.80 -19.90
N THR A 229 -6.98 37.18 -20.86
CA THR A 229 -7.99 38.25 -20.69
C THR A 229 -9.42 37.82 -21.06
N LYS A 230 -9.76 36.56 -20.74
CA LYS A 230 -11.13 35.98 -20.60
C LYS A 230 -11.92 35.92 -21.92
N LEU A 231 -11.72 34.86 -22.71
CA LEU A 231 -12.02 34.76 -24.15
C LEU A 231 -13.48 34.54 -24.60
N PRO A 232 -13.94 35.36 -25.57
CA PRO A 232 -14.83 34.89 -26.65
C PRO A 232 -14.26 34.90 -28.11
N ASP A 233 -13.01 35.33 -28.42
CA ASP A 233 -12.60 35.46 -29.85
C ASP A 233 -11.09 35.43 -30.30
N GLY A 234 -10.07 34.85 -29.62
CA GLY A 234 -8.71 34.85 -30.25
C GLY A 234 -7.53 34.02 -29.72
N GLN A 235 -7.79 32.88 -29.06
CA GLN A 235 -6.93 31.95 -28.29
C GLN A 235 -5.39 31.89 -28.51
N VAL A 236 -4.63 31.83 -27.40
CA VAL A 236 -3.29 31.18 -27.30
C VAL A 236 -3.40 30.03 -26.29
N TRP A 237 -3.38 28.78 -26.76
CA TRP A 237 -3.34 27.58 -25.90
C TRP A 237 -1.88 27.28 -25.54
N PHE A 238 -1.61 26.87 -24.29
CA PHE A 238 -0.30 26.36 -23.90
C PHE A 238 -0.43 24.94 -23.29
N PRO A 239 0.16 23.91 -23.94
CA PRO A 239 0.74 23.91 -25.27
C PRO A 239 -0.29 24.23 -26.37
N PRO A 240 0.14 24.59 -27.60
CA PRO A 240 -0.76 24.93 -28.69
C PRO A 240 -1.76 23.81 -28.98
N LYS A 241 -3.03 24.16 -29.13
CA LYS A 241 -4.08 23.21 -29.46
C LYS A 241 -3.99 22.75 -30.90
N ALA A 242 -3.97 21.44 -31.10
CA ALA A 242 -4.06 20.84 -32.42
C ALA A 242 -5.49 20.94 -33.00
N ALA A 243 -5.61 20.94 -34.33
CA ALA A 243 -6.88 21.05 -35.05
C ALA A 243 -7.68 19.73 -35.03
N ASN A 244 -8.09 19.29 -33.84
CA ASN A 244 -8.55 17.93 -33.55
C ASN A 244 -10.02 17.84 -33.10
N GLY A 245 -10.83 18.84 -33.45
CA GLY A 245 -12.24 18.93 -33.07
C GLY A 245 -12.47 19.61 -31.72
N THR A 246 -13.69 19.49 -31.21
CA THR A 246 -14.08 20.08 -29.92
C THR A 246 -13.63 19.15 -28.78
N PRO A 247 -12.81 19.63 -27.83
CA PRO A 247 -12.45 18.86 -26.64
C PRO A 247 -13.69 18.46 -25.84
N PRO A 248 -13.63 17.34 -25.09
CA PRO A 248 -14.69 17.01 -24.14
C PRO A 248 -14.82 18.10 -23.08
N ARG A 249 -16.04 18.28 -22.56
CA ARG A 249 -16.26 19.05 -21.34
C ARG A 249 -15.87 18.18 -20.16
N VAL A 250 -14.95 18.68 -19.35
CA VAL A 250 -14.31 17.97 -18.22
C VAL A 250 -14.42 18.75 -16.92
N GLY A 251 -14.15 18.10 -15.79
CA GLY A 251 -13.98 18.77 -14.50
C GLY A 251 -12.75 19.68 -14.43
N LEU A 252 -12.64 20.42 -13.33
CA LEU A 252 -11.55 21.35 -13.04
C LEU A 252 -10.98 21.08 -11.65
N ILE A 253 -9.66 21.00 -11.53
CA ILE A 253 -8.97 20.97 -10.24
C ILE A 253 -8.78 22.41 -9.76
N VAL A 254 -9.10 22.67 -8.50
CA VAL A 254 -8.83 23.95 -7.82
C VAL A 254 -8.04 23.68 -6.55
N LYS A 255 -7.06 24.54 -6.26
CA LYS A 255 -6.19 24.46 -5.07
C LYS A 255 -6.35 25.70 -4.21
N LYS A 256 -6.35 25.52 -2.89
CA LYS A 256 -6.49 26.61 -1.93
C LYS A 256 -5.14 27.29 -1.73
N ASP A 257 -5.06 28.59 -1.98
CA ASP A 257 -3.85 29.37 -1.75
C ASP A 257 -3.64 29.69 -0.25
N ALA A 258 -2.48 30.27 0.08
CA ALA A 258 -2.15 30.67 1.45
C ALA A 258 -3.13 31.71 2.04
N GLY A 259 -3.78 32.51 1.19
CA GLY A 259 -4.83 33.46 1.56
C GLY A 259 -6.20 32.81 1.80
N GLY A 260 -6.33 31.50 1.54
CA GLY A 260 -7.55 30.73 1.69
C GLY A 260 -8.50 30.83 0.48
N VAL A 261 -8.02 31.34 -0.65
CA VAL A 261 -8.80 31.47 -1.90
C VAL A 261 -8.59 30.21 -2.73
N TRP A 262 -9.69 29.62 -3.21
CA TRP A 262 -9.65 28.49 -4.12
C TRP A 262 -9.40 28.97 -5.55
N ARG A 263 -8.29 28.55 -6.16
CA ARG A 263 -7.92 28.98 -7.51
C ARG A 263 -7.72 27.81 -8.45
N ASP A 264 -8.01 28.04 -9.72
CA ASP A 264 -7.50 27.19 -10.78
C ASP A 264 -6.07 27.59 -11.18
N ASP A 265 -5.52 26.88 -12.15
CA ASP A 265 -4.16 27.07 -12.68
C ASP A 265 -3.97 28.36 -13.49
N ASN A 266 -5.04 29.05 -13.89
CA ASN A 266 -4.97 30.41 -14.45
C ASN A 266 -5.07 31.50 -13.36
N GLY A 267 -5.21 31.10 -12.09
CA GLY A 267 -5.30 32.01 -10.95
C GLY A 267 -6.69 32.60 -10.72
N GLU A 268 -7.73 32.13 -11.40
CA GLU A 268 -9.10 32.63 -11.22
C GLU A 268 -9.72 32.14 -9.90
N ASP A 269 -10.55 32.97 -9.28
CA ASP A 269 -11.15 32.68 -7.97
C ASP A 269 -12.45 31.86 -8.10
N TRP A 270 -12.40 30.64 -7.55
CA TRP A 270 -13.50 29.68 -7.48
C TRP A 270 -14.13 29.56 -6.09
N SER A 271 -13.66 30.33 -5.11
CA SER A 271 -14.17 30.32 -3.74
C SER A 271 -15.70 30.45 -3.64
N PRO A 272 -16.40 31.27 -4.46
CA PRO A 272 -17.85 31.32 -4.42
C PRO A 272 -18.56 29.98 -4.67
N TRP A 273 -17.98 29.11 -5.50
CA TRP A 273 -18.52 27.78 -5.84
C TRP A 273 -17.92 26.65 -5.01
N VAL A 274 -16.83 26.89 -4.27
CA VAL A 274 -16.28 25.90 -3.32
C VAL A 274 -16.88 26.10 -1.93
N SER A 275 -16.71 27.29 -1.36
CA SER A 275 -17.06 27.60 0.04
C SER A 275 -18.10 28.71 0.18
N GLY A 276 -18.38 29.47 -0.87
CA GLY A 276 -19.24 30.66 -0.81
C GLY A 276 -20.74 30.41 -1.02
N ALA A 277 -21.43 31.48 -1.44
CA ALA A 277 -22.88 31.50 -1.62
C ALA A 277 -23.37 30.61 -2.78
N SER A 278 -22.50 30.31 -3.75
CA SER A 278 -22.79 29.45 -4.90
C SER A 278 -22.31 28.00 -4.70
N ALA A 279 -21.83 27.64 -3.51
CA ALA A 279 -21.27 26.31 -3.21
C ALA A 279 -22.24 25.16 -3.52
N THR A 280 -23.54 25.40 -3.38
CA THR A 280 -24.59 24.40 -3.67
C THR A 280 -24.62 23.98 -5.14
N LEU A 281 -24.16 24.83 -6.07
CA LEU A 281 -24.03 24.47 -7.49
C LEU A 281 -22.94 23.41 -7.73
N SER A 282 -21.97 23.30 -6.81
CA SER A 282 -20.95 22.25 -6.85
C SER A 282 -21.26 21.06 -5.93
N GLY A 283 -22.49 21.00 -5.41
CA GLY A 283 -22.92 19.97 -4.46
C GLY A 283 -22.46 20.20 -3.02
N ARG A 284 -21.77 21.31 -2.73
CA ARG A 284 -21.22 21.65 -1.41
C ARG A 284 -22.20 22.45 -0.56
N TYR A 285 -22.06 22.39 0.76
CA TYR A 285 -22.71 23.34 1.66
C TYR A 285 -21.92 24.66 1.72
N THR A 286 -22.59 25.77 2.06
CA THR A 286 -21.92 27.07 2.25
C THR A 286 -20.99 27.00 3.47
N GLY A 287 -19.73 27.41 3.29
CA GLY A 287 -18.66 27.29 4.26
C GLY A 287 -17.93 25.95 4.19
N TRP A 288 -18.17 25.12 3.17
CA TRP A 288 -17.40 23.91 2.93
C TRP A 288 -15.90 24.20 2.86
N ASP A 289 -15.11 23.32 3.45
CA ASP A 289 -13.66 23.40 3.41
C ASP A 289 -13.04 22.00 3.40
N LEU A 290 -11.80 21.91 2.90
CA LEU A 290 -10.97 20.73 2.98
C LEU A 290 -10.03 20.87 4.17
N VAL A 291 -10.03 19.84 5.01
CA VAL A 291 -9.10 19.73 6.12
C VAL A 291 -7.78 19.18 5.57
N ASP A 292 -6.70 19.93 5.73
CA ASP A 292 -5.36 19.60 5.24
C ASP A 292 -4.43 19.50 6.46
N ARG A 293 -4.47 18.35 7.12
CA ARG A 293 -3.82 18.12 8.43
C ARG A 293 -2.64 17.19 8.22
N ASP A 294 -1.43 17.71 8.31
CA ASP A 294 -0.20 16.97 8.07
C ASP A 294 0.36 16.31 9.33
N VAL A 295 0.12 16.91 10.50
CA VAL A 295 0.61 16.39 11.78
C VAL A 295 -0.47 16.43 12.83
N ALA A 296 -0.77 15.28 13.44
CA ALA A 296 -1.55 15.22 14.67
C ALA A 296 -0.64 15.35 15.90
N ILE A 297 -1.00 16.23 16.84
CA ILE A 297 -0.29 16.51 18.08
C ILE A 297 -1.13 16.04 19.26
N ILE A 298 -0.73 14.94 19.88
CA ILE A 298 -1.45 14.29 20.96
C ILE A 298 -0.80 14.65 22.29
N SER A 299 -1.60 15.12 23.24
CA SER A 299 -1.16 15.51 24.59
C SER A 299 -2.11 14.97 25.65
N ASN A 300 -1.76 15.14 26.93
CA ASN A 300 -2.49 14.55 28.05
C ASN A 300 -2.61 13.02 27.91
N LEU A 301 -1.47 12.39 27.57
CA LEU A 301 -1.36 11.03 27.08
C LEU A 301 -1.97 9.94 27.98
N ASN A 302 -2.07 10.18 29.28
CA ASN A 302 -2.66 9.25 30.25
C ASN A 302 -4.14 9.54 30.59
N ALA A 303 -4.73 10.61 30.05
CA ALA A 303 -6.15 10.91 30.25
C ALA A 303 -7.03 9.86 29.53
N VAL A 304 -8.26 9.65 30.00
CA VAL A 304 -9.20 8.74 29.32
C VAL A 304 -9.39 9.14 27.85
N SER A 305 -9.47 10.45 27.59
CA SER A 305 -9.50 11.04 26.26
C SER A 305 -8.35 12.04 26.10
N PRO A 306 -7.23 11.62 25.47
CA PRO A 306 -6.13 12.52 25.13
C PRO A 306 -6.60 13.68 24.23
N SER A 307 -5.89 14.81 24.30
CA SER A 307 -6.19 15.98 23.48
C SER A 307 -5.42 15.89 22.16
N VAL A 308 -6.10 16.14 21.04
CA VAL A 308 -5.50 16.13 19.69
C VAL A 308 -5.62 17.52 19.07
N ALA A 309 -4.48 18.09 18.70
CA ALA A 309 -4.35 19.30 17.88
C ALA A 309 -3.68 18.95 16.55
N TYR A 310 -3.60 19.89 15.60
CA TYR A 310 -3.03 19.65 14.29
C TYR A 310 -2.11 20.78 13.83
N ALA A 311 -1.12 20.44 13.01
CA ALA A 311 -0.43 21.35 12.11
C ALA A 311 -0.86 21.03 10.68
N ASP A 312 -1.02 22.06 9.88
CA ASP A 312 -1.71 22.02 8.58
C ASP A 312 -0.82 22.68 7.50
N ARG A 313 -1.01 22.27 6.24
CA ARG A 313 -0.37 22.78 5.01
C ARG A 313 1.15 22.63 4.96
N LEU A 314 1.67 21.45 5.27
CA LEU A 314 3.07 21.11 5.03
C LEU A 314 3.28 20.54 3.64
N MET A 315 2.59 19.46 3.28
CA MET A 315 2.84 18.71 2.03
C MET A 315 1.77 17.62 1.78
N ASN A 316 1.66 17.13 0.54
CA ASN A 316 0.62 16.15 0.21
C ASN A 316 0.82 14.74 0.79
N LEU A 317 2.07 14.29 0.92
CA LEU A 317 2.40 13.00 1.52
C LEU A 317 3.45 13.14 2.62
N CYS A 318 3.06 12.96 3.88
CA CYS A 318 3.98 13.00 5.02
C CYS A 318 4.58 11.62 5.29
N MET A 319 5.77 11.35 4.75
CA MET A 319 6.39 10.03 4.72
C MET A 319 7.03 9.62 6.04
N ALA A 320 7.73 10.54 6.71
CA ALA A 320 8.41 10.28 7.99
C ALA A 320 8.44 11.51 8.90
N ILE A 321 8.58 11.28 10.20
CA ILE A 321 8.55 12.31 11.24
C ILE A 321 9.64 12.06 12.29
N ALA A 322 10.28 13.15 12.74
CA ALA A 322 11.20 13.14 13.87
C ALA A 322 11.03 14.42 14.69
N VAL A 323 11.68 14.47 15.85
CA VAL A 323 11.73 15.66 16.70
C VAL A 323 13.18 16.05 16.89
N ASN A 324 13.49 17.32 16.65
CA ASN A 324 14.82 17.85 16.94
C ASN A 324 15.02 17.82 18.46
N PRO A 325 16.03 17.10 18.99
CA PRO A 325 16.18 16.91 20.43
C PRO A 325 16.61 18.19 21.18
N ALA A 326 17.22 19.16 20.48
CA ALA A 326 17.68 20.41 21.09
C ALA A 326 16.59 21.48 21.11
N SER A 327 15.85 21.67 20.01
CA SER A 327 14.78 22.69 19.93
C SER A 327 13.41 22.17 20.34
N GLY A 328 13.18 20.85 20.22
CA GLY A 328 11.87 20.23 20.38
C GLY A 328 10.95 20.41 19.16
N GLU A 329 11.42 21.05 18.09
CA GLU A 329 10.66 21.22 16.84
C GLU A 329 10.37 19.88 16.19
N ILE A 330 9.18 19.78 15.59
CA ILE A 330 8.73 18.59 14.88
C ILE A 330 9.15 18.74 13.42
N THR A 331 9.82 17.75 12.86
CA THR A 331 10.24 17.74 11.46
C THR A 331 9.57 16.59 10.73
N VAL A 332 8.94 16.90 9.59
CA VAL A 332 8.28 15.95 8.70
C VAL A 332 8.97 16.00 7.36
N VAL A 333 9.22 14.85 6.74
CA VAL A 333 9.76 14.76 5.37
C VAL A 333 8.78 14.04 4.48
N GLY A 334 8.72 14.46 3.21
CA GLY A 334 7.74 13.93 2.29
C GLY A 334 7.77 14.61 0.94
N THR A 335 6.63 14.58 0.25
CA THR A 335 6.48 15.20 -1.07
C THR A 335 5.24 16.08 -1.11
N ASP A 336 5.31 17.17 -1.89
CA ASP A 336 4.14 17.99 -2.22
C ASP A 336 3.91 18.02 -3.74
N ALA A 337 2.74 17.55 -4.17
CA ALA A 337 2.35 17.45 -5.56
C ALA A 337 1.74 18.75 -6.10
N THR A 338 1.96 19.00 -7.40
CA THR A 338 1.42 20.17 -8.13
C THR A 338 0.33 19.77 -9.13
N ASN A 339 -0.65 18.99 -8.66
CA ASN A 339 -1.70 18.41 -9.51
C ASN A 339 -2.69 19.44 -10.09
N GLU A 340 -2.69 20.67 -9.56
CA GLU A 340 -3.41 21.81 -10.12
C GLU A 340 -2.89 22.20 -11.50
N ILE A 341 -1.60 21.99 -11.80
CA ILE A 341 -1.00 22.37 -13.07
C ILE A 341 -1.43 21.37 -14.14
N ARG A 342 -2.18 21.86 -15.13
CA ARG A 342 -2.66 21.01 -16.22
C ARG A 342 -1.60 20.69 -17.26
N PHE A 343 -1.65 19.41 -17.66
CA PHE A 343 -1.08 18.74 -18.82
C PHE A 343 0.35 18.22 -18.72
N GLU A 344 0.50 17.01 -19.27
CA GLU A 344 1.75 16.26 -19.32
C GLU A 344 2.90 17.09 -19.94
N PRO A 345 2.73 17.78 -21.09
CA PRO A 345 3.81 18.59 -21.68
C PRO A 345 4.21 19.81 -20.85
N VAL A 346 3.36 20.25 -19.91
CA VAL A 346 3.65 21.40 -19.04
C VAL A 346 4.38 20.93 -17.80
N ILE A 347 3.90 19.90 -17.12
CA ILE A 347 4.55 19.45 -15.88
C ILE A 347 5.91 18.79 -16.12
N GLY A 348 6.06 17.99 -17.18
CA GLY A 348 7.29 17.31 -17.64
C GLY A 348 8.45 17.25 -16.63
N GLY A 349 8.38 16.33 -15.67
CA GLY A 349 9.41 16.06 -14.65
C GLY A 349 9.31 16.88 -13.36
N ARG A 350 8.32 17.77 -13.24
CA ARG A 350 8.27 18.81 -12.19
C ARG A 350 7.00 18.79 -11.34
N PHE A 351 6.30 17.67 -11.36
CA PHE A 351 4.95 17.53 -10.83
C PHE A 351 4.88 17.39 -9.30
N LEU A 352 6.01 17.46 -8.60
CA LEU A 352 6.08 17.54 -7.15
C LEU A 352 7.37 18.22 -6.67
N ARG A 353 7.43 18.46 -5.36
CA ARG A 353 8.62 18.85 -4.59
C ARG A 353 8.91 17.79 -3.53
N VAL A 354 10.19 17.68 -3.14
CA VAL A 354 10.61 16.81 -2.03
C VAL A 354 11.03 17.72 -0.88
N GLU A 355 10.29 17.66 0.22
CA GLU A 355 10.29 18.74 1.21
C GLU A 355 10.56 18.24 2.63
N ILE A 356 11.05 19.16 3.46
CA ILE A 356 11.03 19.06 4.91
C ILE A 356 10.14 20.17 5.47
N GLY A 357 9.10 19.78 6.22
CA GLY A 357 8.26 20.67 7.01
C GLY A 357 8.74 20.71 8.46
N ILE A 358 8.81 21.89 9.05
CA ILE A 358 9.21 22.12 10.44
C ILE A 358 8.07 22.82 11.16
N VAL A 359 7.63 22.25 12.28
CA VAL A 359 6.53 22.76 13.11
C VAL A 359 7.06 23.11 14.50
N ASP A 360 6.77 24.34 14.93
CA ASP A 360 7.04 24.78 16.30
C ASP A 360 6.15 24.00 17.29
N ALA A 361 6.78 23.23 18.18
CA ALA A 361 6.08 22.39 19.15
C ALA A 361 5.26 23.18 20.20
N SER A 362 5.50 24.48 20.33
CA SER A 362 4.74 25.39 21.20
C SER A 362 3.57 26.06 20.48
N ASN A 363 3.63 26.17 19.14
CA ASN A 363 2.59 26.76 18.31
C ASN A 363 2.53 26.08 16.93
N ALA A 364 1.60 25.13 16.78
CA ALA A 364 1.43 24.34 15.57
C ALA A 364 1.09 25.14 14.29
N THR A 365 0.78 26.43 14.41
CA THR A 365 0.55 27.33 13.26
C THR A 365 1.83 28.01 12.75
N ASN A 366 2.91 27.96 13.53
CA ASN A 366 4.21 28.48 13.13
C ASN A 366 4.99 27.34 12.45
N ILE A 367 4.97 27.36 11.12
CA ILE A 367 5.55 26.33 10.27
C ILE A 367 6.57 26.93 9.30
N SER A 368 7.50 26.11 8.83
CA SER A 368 8.36 26.39 7.67
C SER A 368 8.49 25.15 6.81
N VAL A 369 8.59 25.34 5.50
CA VAL A 369 8.75 24.25 4.52
C VAL A 369 9.96 24.59 3.65
N VAL A 370 10.85 23.62 3.46
CA VAL A 370 12.07 23.75 2.67
C VAL A 370 12.12 22.64 1.62
N ASP A 371 12.29 23.02 0.36
CA ASP A 371 12.55 22.09 -0.73
C ASP A 371 13.99 21.59 -0.68
N LEU A 372 14.14 20.29 -0.44
CA LEU A 372 15.41 19.61 -0.26
C LEU A 372 16.25 19.56 -1.55
N ASN A 373 15.69 19.84 -2.73
CA ASN A 373 16.41 19.82 -4.00
C ASN A 373 16.66 21.20 -4.60
N HIS A 374 16.01 22.25 -4.09
CA HIS A 374 16.03 23.58 -4.70
C HIS A 374 17.45 24.13 -4.90
N ALA A 375 18.28 24.14 -3.85
CA ALA A 375 19.56 24.83 -3.87
C ALA A 375 20.54 24.30 -4.93
N HIS A 376 20.66 22.98 -5.10
CA HIS A 376 21.59 22.43 -6.11
C HIS A 376 21.00 22.47 -7.52
N LEU A 377 19.68 22.29 -7.67
CA LEU A 377 19.03 22.44 -8.97
C LEU A 377 19.14 23.89 -9.49
N ALA A 378 18.96 24.86 -8.60
CA ALA A 378 19.13 26.27 -8.94
C ALA A 378 20.58 26.58 -9.32
N ALA A 379 21.56 25.99 -8.62
CA ALA A 379 22.98 26.14 -8.96
C ALA A 379 23.36 25.49 -10.31
N ALA A 380 22.66 24.42 -10.71
CA ALA A 380 22.85 23.74 -11.99
C ALA A 380 22.33 24.55 -13.19
N GLN A 381 21.49 25.56 -12.95
CA GLN A 381 20.77 26.32 -13.98
C GLN A 381 21.16 27.81 -13.92
N PRO A 382 22.00 28.32 -14.85
CA PRO A 382 22.42 29.72 -14.84
C PRO A 382 21.27 30.65 -15.21
N GLY A 383 21.06 31.72 -14.44
CA GLY A 383 20.13 32.81 -14.83
C GLY A 383 19.18 33.31 -13.74
N GLY A 384 19.13 32.65 -12.57
CA GLY A 384 18.23 33.05 -11.48
C GLY A 384 16.75 32.75 -11.76
N VAL A 385 16.49 31.79 -12.65
CA VAL A 385 15.17 31.24 -12.94
C VAL A 385 14.82 30.16 -11.91
N ASP A 386 13.53 29.92 -11.66
CA ASP A 386 13.10 28.84 -10.75
C ASP A 386 13.68 27.50 -11.25
N PRO A 387 14.33 26.68 -10.38
CA PRO A 387 14.96 25.42 -10.80
C PRO A 387 14.01 24.43 -11.49
N TYR A 388 12.71 24.60 -11.29
CA TYR A 388 11.66 23.81 -11.92
C TYR A 388 11.04 24.54 -13.11
N GLU A 389 11.70 25.50 -13.73
CA GLU A 389 11.32 25.97 -15.07
C GLU A 389 11.84 25.06 -16.19
N THR A 390 12.82 24.20 -15.89
CA THR A 390 13.32 23.18 -16.82
C THR A 390 12.86 21.78 -16.44
N SER A 391 12.71 20.92 -17.45
CA SER A 391 12.30 19.52 -17.27
C SER A 391 13.46 18.57 -17.02
N THR A 392 14.70 18.99 -17.32
CA THR A 392 15.86 18.12 -17.30
C THR A 392 17.16 18.88 -17.01
N VAL A 393 18.06 18.25 -16.24
CA VAL A 393 19.44 18.67 -15.99
C VAL A 393 20.41 17.52 -16.33
N PRO A 394 21.73 17.78 -16.48
CA PRO A 394 22.70 16.70 -16.72
C PRO A 394 22.67 15.64 -15.61
N GLN A 395 22.95 14.38 -15.95
CA GLN A 395 22.91 13.24 -15.01
C GLN A 395 23.69 13.49 -13.71
N SER A 396 24.85 14.14 -13.77
CA SER A 396 25.65 14.45 -12.58
C SER A 396 24.94 15.38 -11.59
N GLU A 397 24.01 16.20 -12.06
CA GLU A 397 23.17 17.07 -11.22
C GLU A 397 21.94 16.32 -10.72
N ARG A 398 21.34 15.44 -11.54
CA ARG A 398 20.24 14.54 -11.11
C ARG A 398 20.65 13.68 -9.93
N ASN A 399 21.87 13.14 -9.95
CA ASN A 399 22.39 12.27 -8.90
C ASN A 399 22.54 12.98 -7.53
N LYS A 400 22.48 14.31 -7.48
CA LYS A 400 22.51 15.08 -6.23
C LYS A 400 21.13 15.21 -5.58
N SER A 401 20.08 14.94 -6.34
CA SER A 401 18.70 15.04 -5.87
C SER A 401 18.37 13.91 -4.90
N ILE A 402 17.48 14.20 -3.95
CA ILE A 402 16.79 13.21 -3.14
C ILE A 402 15.39 12.99 -3.71
N GLY A 403 14.96 11.74 -3.77
CA GLY A 403 13.65 11.33 -4.26
C GLY A 403 13.06 10.23 -3.37
N ASP A 404 11.74 10.29 -3.18
CA ASP A 404 10.97 9.37 -2.32
C ASP A 404 11.57 9.25 -0.89
N PRO A 405 11.50 10.33 -0.08
CA PRO A 405 12.10 10.35 1.25
C PRO A 405 11.31 9.48 2.23
N ARG A 406 11.97 8.62 3.01
CA ARG A 406 11.29 7.62 3.86
C ARG A 406 11.70 7.57 5.33
N GLY A 407 12.76 8.29 5.72
CA GLY A 407 13.24 8.29 7.10
C GLY A 407 13.95 9.59 7.44
N ILE A 408 13.86 10.01 8.70
CA ILE A 408 14.58 11.17 9.24
C ILE A 408 15.06 10.90 10.68
N VAL A 409 16.32 11.22 10.99
CA VAL A 409 16.89 11.16 12.35
C VAL A 409 17.80 12.35 12.64
N TRP A 410 17.77 12.85 13.87
CA TRP A 410 18.61 13.96 14.34
C TRP A 410 19.75 13.47 15.23
N ASN A 411 20.90 14.15 15.18
CA ASN A 411 21.96 14.00 16.17
C ASN A 411 21.55 14.57 17.54
N ASP A 412 22.23 14.18 18.61
CA ASP A 412 21.86 14.53 19.99
C ASP A 412 21.90 16.06 20.21
N ALA A 413 22.75 16.76 19.46
CA ALA A 413 22.87 18.22 19.48
C ALA A 413 21.79 18.96 18.66
N GLY A 414 20.97 18.26 17.88
CA GLY A 414 19.93 18.87 17.01
C GLY A 414 20.48 19.77 15.89
N THR A 415 21.75 19.60 15.53
CA THR A 415 22.45 20.43 14.53
C THR A 415 22.55 19.76 13.15
N ARG A 416 22.37 18.44 13.09
CA ARG A 416 22.41 17.65 11.85
C ARG A 416 21.26 16.64 11.83
N GLY A 417 20.43 16.72 10.81
CA GLY A 417 19.40 15.72 10.49
C GLY A 417 19.82 14.91 9.26
N TYR A 418 19.55 13.61 9.25
CA TYR A 418 19.82 12.71 8.13
C TYR A 418 18.50 12.22 7.55
N ILE A 419 18.35 12.27 6.22
CA ILE A 419 17.12 11.90 5.52
C ILE A 419 17.44 10.88 4.43
N SER A 420 16.75 9.73 4.43
CA SER A 420 16.95 8.67 3.41
C SER A 420 16.01 8.85 2.22
N GLY A 421 16.54 8.78 1.00
CA GLY A 421 15.77 8.78 -0.24
C GLY A 421 15.70 7.39 -0.87
N MET A 422 14.57 6.70 -0.69
CA MET A 422 14.38 5.33 -1.17
C MET A 422 14.56 5.23 -2.68
N GLY A 423 14.02 6.21 -3.41
CA GLY A 423 14.08 6.25 -4.88
C GLY A 423 15.38 6.80 -5.44
N SER A 424 16.19 7.50 -4.63
CA SER A 424 17.47 8.11 -5.04
C SER A 424 18.70 7.38 -4.52
N ASN A 425 18.53 6.27 -3.79
CA ASN A 425 19.61 5.44 -3.24
C ASN A 425 20.66 6.22 -2.43
N ASN A 426 20.24 7.29 -1.76
CA ASN A 426 21.13 8.19 -1.03
C ASN A 426 20.54 8.64 0.31
N VAL A 427 21.40 9.22 1.14
CA VAL A 427 21.03 9.97 2.35
C VAL A 427 21.51 11.42 2.19
N VAL A 428 20.70 12.39 2.59
CA VAL A 428 21.08 13.81 2.62
C VAL A 428 21.16 14.32 4.05
N VAL A 429 21.97 15.35 4.28
CA VAL A 429 22.16 15.93 5.60
C VAL A 429 21.65 17.37 5.64
N VAL A 430 20.78 17.65 6.59
CA VAL A 430 20.17 18.97 6.82
C VAL A 430 20.64 19.58 8.14
N GLN A 431 20.61 20.91 8.21
CA GLN A 431 20.78 21.66 9.44
C GLN A 431 19.40 21.96 10.07
N SER A 432 19.36 22.59 11.25
CA SER A 432 18.13 22.75 12.04
C SER A 432 17.02 23.55 11.36
N ASP A 433 17.33 24.40 10.37
CA ASP A 433 16.34 25.15 9.59
C ASP A 433 15.83 24.38 8.36
N GLY A 434 16.25 23.13 8.17
CA GLY A 434 15.83 22.26 7.08
C GLY A 434 16.71 22.33 5.83
N GLU A 435 17.56 23.35 5.70
CA GLU A 435 18.47 23.47 4.56
C GLU A 435 19.54 22.37 4.58
N ARG A 436 20.01 21.95 3.40
CA ARG A 436 21.13 21.00 3.33
C ARG A 436 22.41 21.64 3.86
N VAL A 437 23.17 20.90 4.68
CA VAL A 437 24.47 21.36 5.23
C VAL A 437 25.43 21.78 4.11
N VAL A 438 25.45 21.01 3.01
CA VAL A 438 26.14 21.35 1.77
C VAL A 438 25.20 21.05 0.61
N ALA A 439 24.86 22.07 -0.17
CA ALA A 439 23.99 21.92 -1.33
C ALA A 439 24.53 20.86 -2.30
N GLY A 440 23.67 19.88 -2.62
CA GLY A 440 23.99 18.79 -3.53
C GLY A 440 24.98 17.73 -3.01
N GLN A 441 25.42 17.80 -1.75
CA GLN A 441 26.11 16.68 -1.12
C GLN A 441 25.11 15.57 -0.80
N THR A 442 25.47 14.35 -1.15
CA THR A 442 24.74 13.11 -0.87
C THR A 442 25.69 12.11 -0.23
N ILE A 443 25.13 11.21 0.56
CA ILE A 443 25.80 10.01 1.08
C ILE A 443 25.21 8.84 0.30
N GLU A 444 25.98 8.33 -0.66
CA GLU A 444 25.56 7.16 -1.44
C GLU A 444 25.53 5.90 -0.56
N VAL A 445 24.43 5.15 -0.65
CA VAL A 445 24.21 3.89 0.08
C VAL A 445 23.70 2.82 -0.91
N ARG A 446 23.11 1.72 -0.43
CA ARG A 446 22.57 0.67 -1.32
C ARG A 446 21.12 0.94 -1.68
N GLU A 447 20.56 0.05 -2.50
CA GLU A 447 19.26 0.26 -3.13
C GLU A 447 18.11 0.29 -2.12
N GLY A 448 17.27 1.32 -2.23
CA GLY A 448 16.06 1.50 -1.42
C GLY A 448 16.30 1.82 0.05
N PRO A 449 17.06 2.86 0.42
CA PRO A 449 17.24 3.24 1.82
C PRO A 449 15.93 3.77 2.43
N THR A 450 15.45 3.13 3.49
CA THR A 450 14.14 3.44 4.12
C THR A 450 14.26 3.81 5.59
N GLY A 451 15.09 3.10 6.34
CA GLY A 451 15.23 3.27 7.79
C GLY A 451 16.60 3.82 8.17
N LEU A 452 16.61 4.65 9.22
CA LEU A 452 17.82 5.26 9.78
C LEU A 452 17.90 5.02 11.29
N ALA A 453 19.06 4.58 11.78
CA ALA A 453 19.36 4.51 13.22
C ALA A 453 20.72 5.16 13.50
N LEU A 454 20.73 6.22 14.29
CA LEU A 454 21.92 7.02 14.56
C LEU A 454 22.55 6.66 15.91
N ASP A 455 23.81 6.22 15.87
CA ASP A 455 24.69 6.12 17.02
C ASP A 455 25.64 7.33 17.06
N ASP A 456 25.11 8.45 17.54
CA ASP A 456 25.84 9.73 17.57
C ASP A 456 27.11 9.66 18.44
N VAL A 457 27.09 8.90 19.53
CA VAL A 457 28.21 8.73 20.47
C VAL A 457 29.42 8.08 19.78
N ASN A 458 29.18 7.10 18.90
CA ASN A 458 30.25 6.41 18.17
C ASN A 458 30.45 6.94 16.74
N GLY A 459 29.72 7.97 16.34
CA GLY A 459 29.84 8.60 15.02
C GLY A 459 29.45 7.67 13.87
N ARG A 460 28.32 6.97 14.02
CA ARG A 460 27.81 5.98 13.06
C ARG A 460 26.33 6.18 12.78
N LEU A 461 25.96 6.12 11.51
CA LEU A 461 24.57 6.03 11.06
C LEU A 461 24.38 4.67 10.38
N TYR A 462 23.41 3.89 10.83
CA TYR A 462 22.98 2.65 10.20
C TYR A 462 21.79 2.94 9.29
N VAL A 463 21.87 2.47 8.05
CA VAL A 463 20.85 2.69 7.02
C VAL A 463 20.35 1.33 6.54
N LEU A 464 19.05 1.09 6.65
CA LEU A 464 18.42 -0.10 6.07
C LEU A 464 18.15 0.14 4.58
N ASN A 465 18.73 -0.71 3.74
CA ASN A 465 18.49 -0.73 2.30
C ASN A 465 17.49 -1.86 1.98
N LYS A 466 16.21 -1.50 1.85
CA LYS A 466 15.08 -2.44 1.66
C LYS A 466 15.24 -3.29 0.41
N PHE A 467 15.70 -2.73 -0.70
CA PHE A 467 15.76 -3.43 -1.99
C PHE A 467 17.03 -4.29 -2.10
N ASP A 468 18.13 -3.83 -1.52
CA ASP A 468 19.40 -4.57 -1.47
C ASP A 468 19.45 -5.63 -0.34
N ALA A 469 18.50 -5.59 0.60
CA ALA A 469 18.44 -6.43 1.79
C ALA A 469 19.76 -6.39 2.60
N SER A 470 20.18 -5.17 2.93
CA SER A 470 21.44 -4.94 3.64
C SER A 470 21.35 -3.75 4.60
N VAL A 471 22.33 -3.66 5.50
CA VAL A 471 22.55 -2.50 6.37
C VAL A 471 23.85 -1.81 5.94
N SER A 472 23.74 -0.56 5.49
CA SER A 472 24.89 0.32 5.28
C SER A 472 25.30 0.99 6.59
N VAL A 473 26.60 1.10 6.83
CA VAL A 473 27.19 1.82 7.96
C VAL A 473 27.86 3.07 7.42
N VAL A 474 27.39 4.23 7.84
CA VAL A 474 27.91 5.54 7.43
C VAL A 474 28.71 6.15 8.57
N SER A 475 29.88 6.70 8.28
CA SER A 475 30.62 7.51 9.24
C SER A 475 30.11 8.94 9.24
N THR A 476 29.60 9.44 10.36
CA THR A 476 29.09 10.82 10.47
C THR A 476 30.19 11.89 10.48
N ALA A 477 31.46 11.48 10.61
CA ALA A 477 32.61 12.38 10.55
C ALA A 477 33.06 12.67 9.11
N SER A 478 32.80 11.75 8.18
CA SER A 478 33.21 11.85 6.77
C SER A 478 32.03 11.86 5.79
N ASP A 479 30.82 11.55 6.27
CA ASP A 479 29.60 11.42 5.49
C ASP A 479 29.74 10.44 4.31
N THR A 480 30.32 9.27 4.59
CA THR A 480 30.51 8.20 3.59
C THR A 480 30.15 6.83 4.17
N GLU A 481 29.64 5.93 3.33
CA GLU A 481 29.52 4.50 3.64
C GLU A 481 30.91 3.90 3.93
N VAL A 482 31.06 3.26 5.08
CA VAL A 482 32.30 2.58 5.52
C VAL A 482 32.16 1.06 5.61
N ALA A 483 30.94 0.53 5.63
CA ALA A 483 30.65 -0.89 5.56
C ALA A 483 29.24 -1.15 5.02
N ASN A 484 29.02 -2.35 4.48
CA ASN A 484 27.72 -2.86 4.10
C ASN A 484 27.61 -4.33 4.55
N VAL A 485 26.49 -4.70 5.17
CA VAL A 485 26.25 -6.04 5.70
C VAL A 485 24.92 -6.57 5.16
N PRO A 486 24.93 -7.59 4.27
CA PRO A 486 23.71 -8.18 3.75
C PRO A 486 23.02 -9.10 4.78
N PHE A 487 21.72 -9.30 4.62
CA PHE A 487 20.95 -10.33 5.30
C PHE A 487 20.17 -11.18 4.29
N TYR A 488 19.50 -12.23 4.77
CA TYR A 488 18.78 -13.15 3.89
C TYR A 488 17.58 -12.47 3.20
N ASP A 489 17.43 -12.69 1.90
CA ASP A 489 16.37 -12.10 1.11
C ASP A 489 15.66 -13.13 0.23
N PRO A 490 14.40 -13.49 0.56
CA PRO A 490 13.62 -14.45 -0.21
C PRO A 490 13.02 -13.86 -1.49
N THR A 491 13.21 -12.57 -1.77
CA THR A 491 12.54 -11.87 -2.88
C THR A 491 12.93 -12.49 -4.24
N PRO A 492 11.96 -12.91 -5.07
CA PRO A 492 12.22 -13.44 -6.40
C PRO A 492 12.91 -12.46 -7.38
N PRO A 493 13.70 -12.96 -8.36
CA PRO A 493 14.38 -12.11 -9.34
C PRO A 493 13.49 -11.12 -10.12
N PRO A 494 12.26 -11.46 -10.57
CA PRO A 494 11.38 -10.51 -11.27
C PRO A 494 11.12 -9.23 -10.46
N ILE A 495 10.95 -9.38 -9.14
CA ILE A 495 10.74 -8.24 -8.25
C ILE A 495 12.02 -7.43 -8.10
N LYS A 496 13.14 -8.09 -7.77
CA LYS A 496 14.44 -7.41 -7.59
C LYS A 496 14.84 -6.58 -8.80
N ILE A 497 14.69 -7.14 -10.00
CA ILE A 497 15.16 -6.52 -11.24
C ILE A 497 14.18 -5.44 -11.72
N GLY A 498 12.88 -5.71 -11.64
CA GLY A 498 11.84 -4.84 -12.19
C GLY A 498 11.44 -3.66 -11.30
N ARG A 499 11.53 -3.82 -9.97
CA ARG A 499 11.07 -2.84 -8.98
C ARG A 499 11.68 -1.44 -9.20
N LYS A 500 12.95 -1.36 -9.58
CA LYS A 500 13.63 -0.07 -9.82
C LYS A 500 12.97 0.78 -10.92
N HIS A 501 12.27 0.18 -11.88
CA HIS A 501 11.57 0.96 -12.92
C HIS A 501 10.38 1.74 -12.36
N LEU A 502 9.85 1.35 -11.19
CA LEU A 502 8.85 2.13 -10.45
C LEU A 502 9.47 3.25 -9.60
N TYR A 503 10.61 3.01 -8.96
CA TYR A 503 11.12 3.90 -7.89
C TYR A 503 12.41 4.68 -8.20
N ASP A 504 13.25 4.23 -9.14
CA ASP A 504 14.58 4.83 -9.36
C ASP A 504 14.45 6.22 -9.99
N THR A 505 14.59 7.24 -9.15
CA THR A 505 14.46 8.65 -9.51
C THR A 505 15.70 9.17 -10.25
N HIS A 506 16.89 8.65 -10.00
CA HIS A 506 18.10 9.10 -10.70
C HIS A 506 18.15 8.58 -12.13
N LYS A 507 17.64 7.38 -12.35
CA LYS A 507 17.60 6.76 -13.67
C LYS A 507 16.50 7.35 -14.54
N ASN A 508 15.29 7.52 -14.00
CA ASN A 508 14.07 7.70 -14.80
C ASN A 508 13.48 9.13 -14.73
N SER A 509 14.15 10.07 -14.07
CA SER A 509 13.70 11.47 -13.91
C SER A 509 14.65 12.45 -14.58
N GLY A 510 14.12 13.51 -15.19
CA GLY A 510 14.93 14.61 -15.73
C GLY A 510 15.64 15.43 -14.66
N LEU A 511 15.09 15.48 -13.44
CA LEU A 511 15.60 16.27 -12.32
C LEU A 511 16.05 15.40 -11.13
N GLY A 512 15.99 14.08 -11.24
CA GLY A 512 16.49 13.14 -10.24
C GLY A 512 15.65 12.98 -8.98
N HIS A 513 14.40 13.46 -8.94
CA HIS A 513 13.60 13.50 -7.71
C HIS A 513 12.19 12.87 -7.84
N THR A 514 11.78 12.50 -9.06
CA THR A 514 10.46 11.92 -9.34
C THR A 514 10.56 10.53 -9.94
N ALA A 515 9.53 9.71 -9.78
CA ALA A 515 9.40 8.44 -10.47
C ALA A 515 7.92 8.13 -10.73
N CYS A 516 7.60 7.03 -11.44
CA CYS A 516 6.24 6.51 -11.50
C CYS A 516 5.66 6.28 -10.08
N GLY A 517 6.51 5.82 -9.16
CA GLY A 517 6.20 5.58 -7.75
C GLY A 517 5.92 6.86 -6.96
N SER A 518 6.06 8.05 -7.54
CA SER A 518 5.68 9.33 -6.92
C SER A 518 4.18 9.62 -6.96
N CYS A 519 3.45 9.07 -7.93
CA CYS A 519 1.98 9.07 -7.92
C CYS A 519 1.46 7.69 -7.49
N HIS A 520 2.12 6.62 -7.93
CA HIS A 520 1.80 5.23 -7.57
C HIS A 520 2.56 4.79 -6.33
N ILE A 521 2.39 5.52 -5.23
CA ILE A 521 3.12 5.32 -3.98
C ILE A 521 2.98 3.86 -3.52
N ASP A 522 4.09 3.14 -3.42
CA ASP A 522 4.13 1.74 -3.00
C ASP A 522 3.23 0.81 -3.86
N GLY A 523 3.09 1.12 -5.15
CA GLY A 523 2.21 0.43 -6.09
C GLY A 523 0.72 0.77 -5.95
N ARG A 524 0.37 1.74 -5.09
CA ARG A 524 -1.00 2.18 -4.81
C ARG A 524 -1.29 3.52 -5.53
N MET A 525 -1.78 4.52 -4.81
CA MET A 525 -2.21 5.82 -5.33
C MET A 525 -1.88 6.93 -4.33
N ASP A 526 -1.70 8.15 -4.83
CA ASP A 526 -1.50 9.38 -4.06
C ASP A 526 -2.81 10.07 -3.63
N ARG A 527 -3.96 9.47 -4.00
CA ARG A 527 -5.33 9.97 -3.77
C ARG A 527 -5.63 11.34 -4.37
N LEU A 528 -4.80 11.83 -5.28
CA LEU A 528 -5.05 13.05 -6.05
C LEU A 528 -5.65 12.73 -7.41
N ALA A 529 -6.34 13.71 -8.00
CA ALA A 529 -6.66 13.72 -9.42
C ALA A 529 -5.68 14.58 -10.21
N TRP A 530 -5.39 14.15 -11.44
CA TRP A 530 -4.44 14.76 -12.35
C TRP A 530 -5.06 14.97 -13.73
N ASP A 531 -4.90 16.16 -14.31
CA ASP A 531 -5.25 16.40 -15.72
C ASP A 531 -4.00 16.31 -16.60
N LEU A 532 -3.62 15.08 -16.94
CA LEU A 532 -2.43 14.79 -17.77
C LEU A 532 -2.77 14.72 -19.27
N GLY A 533 -3.67 15.59 -19.75
CA GLY A 533 -3.99 15.70 -21.17
C GLY A 533 -2.83 16.29 -21.99
N ASP A 534 -3.00 16.30 -23.32
CA ASP A 534 -2.08 17.00 -24.24
C ASP A 534 -2.88 17.77 -25.30
N PRO A 535 -2.99 19.11 -25.21
CA PRO A 535 -3.65 19.94 -26.22
C PRO A 535 -3.08 19.80 -27.63
N SER A 536 -1.79 19.51 -27.74
CA SER A 536 -1.06 19.39 -29.01
C SER A 536 -1.12 17.99 -29.60
N GLY A 537 -1.53 17.00 -28.80
CA GLY A 537 -1.62 15.61 -29.17
C GLY A 537 -2.64 15.34 -30.28
N ALA A 538 -2.57 14.16 -30.90
CA ALA A 538 -3.52 13.71 -31.92
C ALA A 538 -4.69 12.91 -31.32
N VAL A 539 -5.85 12.91 -31.99
CA VAL A 539 -6.95 12.00 -31.64
C VAL A 539 -6.53 10.57 -31.94
N LYS A 540 -6.51 9.69 -30.93
CA LYS A 540 -6.32 8.24 -31.12
C LYS A 540 -7.64 7.65 -31.59
N VAL A 541 -7.64 7.08 -32.79
CA VAL A 541 -8.83 6.43 -33.36
C VAL A 541 -9.15 5.20 -32.52
N LEU A 542 -10.39 5.14 -32.05
CA LEU A 542 -10.94 3.91 -31.52
C LEU A 542 -11.34 3.07 -32.74
N ASN A 543 -10.42 2.24 -33.23
CA ASN A 543 -10.76 1.31 -34.29
C ASN A 543 -11.87 0.40 -33.77
N GLY A 544 -12.98 0.28 -34.51
CA GLY A 544 -14.03 -0.69 -34.19
C GLY A 544 -13.50 -2.12 -34.14
N ASP A 545 -14.36 -3.10 -33.85
CA ASP A 545 -14.06 -4.52 -33.57
C ASP A 545 -13.35 -5.31 -34.72
N ALA A 546 -12.28 -4.78 -35.30
CA ALA A 546 -11.29 -5.61 -35.96
C ALA A 546 -10.81 -6.64 -34.92
N PRO A 547 -10.73 -7.94 -35.27
CA PRO A 547 -10.47 -8.99 -34.29
C PRO A 547 -9.24 -8.67 -33.42
N GLY A 548 -9.45 -8.51 -32.11
CA GLY A 548 -8.38 -8.34 -31.11
C GLY A 548 -7.80 -6.92 -30.98
N GLN A 549 -8.61 -5.85 -31.04
CA GLN A 549 -8.13 -4.49 -30.73
C GLN A 549 -8.80 -3.85 -29.49
N HIS A 550 -10.13 -3.78 -29.43
CA HIS A 550 -10.86 -3.33 -28.23
C HIS A 550 -12.14 -4.14 -28.08
N ASN A 551 -12.53 -4.43 -26.84
CA ASN A 551 -13.75 -5.18 -26.54
C ASN A 551 -14.92 -4.21 -26.28
N LEU A 552 -15.57 -3.74 -27.36
CA LEU A 552 -16.59 -2.69 -27.27
C LEU A 552 -17.94 -3.26 -26.81
N GLY A 553 -18.27 -3.06 -25.53
CA GLY A 553 -19.51 -3.51 -24.92
C GLY A 553 -19.64 -5.04 -24.82
N ALA A 554 -18.54 -5.79 -24.91
CA ALA A 554 -18.52 -7.26 -24.81
C ALA A 554 -19.43 -7.99 -25.81
N GLY A 555 -19.83 -7.35 -26.92
CA GLY A 555 -20.83 -7.91 -27.85
C GLY A 555 -22.25 -8.01 -27.27
N ILE A 556 -22.50 -7.38 -26.11
CA ILE A 556 -23.77 -7.46 -25.39
C ILE A 556 -24.79 -6.53 -26.07
N PRO A 557 -25.98 -7.05 -26.45
CA PRO A 557 -27.02 -6.22 -27.07
C PRO A 557 -27.36 -4.99 -26.22
N GLY A 558 -27.31 -3.81 -26.84
CA GLY A 558 -27.58 -2.53 -26.17
C GLY A 558 -26.33 -1.80 -25.63
N LEU A 559 -25.15 -2.44 -25.62
CA LEU A 559 -23.90 -1.84 -25.15
C LEU A 559 -22.86 -1.61 -26.26
N THR A 560 -23.08 -2.12 -27.48
CA THR A 560 -22.12 -2.09 -28.59
C THR A 560 -22.11 -0.80 -29.42
N GLY A 561 -22.81 0.25 -28.99
CA GLY A 561 -22.94 1.51 -29.73
C GLY A 561 -22.60 2.74 -28.91
N GLY A 562 -22.30 3.85 -29.60
CA GLY A 562 -22.11 5.18 -28.97
C GLY A 562 -20.66 5.60 -28.71
N PHE A 563 -19.69 4.72 -28.97
CA PHE A 563 -18.28 4.98 -28.69
C PHE A 563 -17.69 6.10 -29.54
N ASN A 564 -16.77 6.87 -28.95
CA ASN A 564 -16.03 7.94 -29.59
C ASN A 564 -14.53 7.63 -29.59
N ASN A 565 -13.79 8.26 -30.51
CA ASN A 565 -12.34 8.26 -30.50
C ASN A 565 -11.78 8.93 -29.23
N PHE A 566 -10.55 8.59 -28.86
CA PHE A 566 -9.88 9.16 -27.71
C PHE A 566 -9.29 10.53 -28.05
N HIS A 567 -9.93 11.58 -27.55
CA HIS A 567 -9.40 12.94 -27.62
C HIS A 567 -8.18 13.07 -26.68
N PRO A 568 -7.12 13.78 -27.08
CA PRO A 568 -5.88 13.90 -26.29
C PRO A 568 -6.05 14.78 -25.04
N MET A 569 -6.98 15.74 -25.08
CA MET A 569 -7.54 16.35 -23.87
C MET A 569 -8.44 15.35 -23.16
N LYS A 570 -8.16 15.10 -21.88
CA LYS A 570 -8.84 14.08 -21.10
C LYS A 570 -9.50 14.59 -19.82
N GLY A 571 -9.01 15.66 -19.20
CA GLY A 571 -9.54 16.13 -17.92
C GLY A 571 -8.98 15.38 -16.72
N PRO A 572 -9.38 15.78 -15.51
CA PRO A 572 -8.89 15.17 -14.27
C PRO A 572 -9.19 13.68 -14.18
N MET A 573 -8.20 12.90 -13.73
CA MET A 573 -8.33 11.49 -13.40
C MET A 573 -7.53 11.17 -12.15
N THR A 574 -8.14 10.45 -11.21
CA THR A 574 -7.48 9.94 -10.01
C THR A 574 -6.40 8.93 -10.37
N THR A 575 -5.32 8.87 -9.58
CA THR A 575 -4.31 7.84 -9.77
C THR A 575 -4.91 6.44 -9.61
N GLN A 576 -4.56 5.51 -10.50
CA GLN A 576 -4.98 4.11 -10.41
C GLN A 576 -4.01 3.30 -9.55
N THR A 577 -4.50 2.35 -8.75
CA THR A 577 -3.63 1.35 -8.12
C THR A 577 -2.97 0.47 -9.19
N LEU A 578 -1.71 0.11 -8.97
CA LEU A 578 -0.96 -0.86 -9.78
C LEU A 578 -1.07 -2.29 -9.23
N GLN A 579 -1.74 -2.49 -8.10
CA GLN A 579 -1.97 -3.82 -7.52
C GLN A 579 -2.83 -4.66 -8.47
N ASP A 580 -2.30 -5.82 -8.86
CA ASP A 580 -2.93 -6.76 -9.80
C ASP A 580 -3.44 -6.09 -11.09
N ILE A 581 -2.67 -5.13 -11.62
CA ILE A 581 -3.02 -4.36 -12.82
C ILE A 581 -2.71 -5.09 -14.14
N ILE A 582 -1.68 -5.95 -14.13
CA ILE A 582 -1.29 -6.74 -15.31
C ILE A 582 -2.31 -7.85 -15.57
N GLY A 583 -2.72 -8.00 -16.82
CA GLY A 583 -3.83 -8.87 -17.22
C GLY A 583 -5.20 -8.21 -17.09
N LYS A 584 -5.23 -6.89 -16.83
CA LYS A 584 -6.45 -6.07 -16.79
C LYS A 584 -6.51 -5.08 -17.93
N GLU A 585 -5.75 -5.30 -18.99
CA GLU A 585 -5.68 -4.40 -20.14
C GLU A 585 -7.02 -4.31 -20.89
N PRO A 586 -7.32 -3.20 -21.59
CA PRO A 586 -6.47 -2.01 -21.73
C PRO A 586 -6.36 -1.21 -20.42
N LEU A 587 -5.27 -0.48 -20.28
CA LEU A 587 -4.90 0.32 -19.12
C LEU A 587 -5.33 1.78 -19.29
N HIS A 588 -5.15 2.55 -18.19
CA HIS A 588 -5.72 3.89 -17.99
C HIS A 588 -7.25 3.85 -17.87
N TRP A 589 -7.87 4.81 -17.18
CA TRP A 589 -9.33 4.80 -16.95
C TRP A 589 -10.13 4.71 -18.24
N ARG A 590 -9.65 5.34 -19.33
CA ARG A 590 -10.34 5.32 -20.63
C ARG A 590 -10.14 4.03 -21.43
N GLY A 591 -9.17 3.18 -21.06
CA GLY A 591 -8.77 2.04 -21.87
C GLY A 591 -8.07 2.44 -23.17
N ASP A 592 -7.44 3.61 -23.21
CA ASP A 592 -6.72 4.15 -24.37
C ASP A 592 -5.25 3.74 -24.43
N ARG A 593 -4.79 2.90 -23.49
CA ARG A 593 -3.47 2.27 -23.49
C ARG A 593 -3.62 0.77 -23.59
N ASP A 594 -3.26 0.18 -24.72
CA ASP A 594 -3.54 -1.23 -24.99
C ASP A 594 -2.75 -2.15 -24.05
N GLY A 595 -1.56 -1.74 -23.61
CA GLY A 595 -0.71 -2.49 -22.67
C GLY A 595 0.28 -1.55 -21.96
N LEU A 596 1.08 -2.09 -21.03
CA LEU A 596 2.01 -1.31 -20.22
C LEU A 596 3.07 -0.59 -21.08
N GLU A 597 3.47 -1.20 -22.20
CA GLU A 597 4.44 -0.66 -23.14
C GLU A 597 4.02 0.68 -23.75
N GLN A 598 2.71 0.95 -23.81
CA GLN A 598 2.21 2.23 -24.31
C GLN A 598 2.41 3.39 -23.32
N PHE A 599 2.90 3.13 -22.10
CA PHE A 599 3.34 4.15 -21.16
C PHE A 599 4.84 4.46 -21.26
N ASN A 600 5.62 3.75 -22.07
CA ASN A 600 7.05 4.00 -22.21
C ASN A 600 7.41 5.47 -22.58
N PRO A 601 6.61 6.19 -23.41
CA PRO A 601 6.85 7.61 -23.64
C PRO A 601 6.73 8.52 -22.41
N ALA A 602 6.05 8.09 -21.35
CA ALA A 602 5.88 8.88 -20.13
C ALA A 602 7.20 9.05 -19.34
N PHE A 603 8.17 8.16 -19.51
CA PHE A 603 9.51 8.35 -18.92
C PHE A 603 10.17 9.65 -19.42
N MET A 604 10.01 9.96 -20.71
CA MET A 604 10.49 11.23 -21.26
C MET A 604 9.48 12.37 -21.07
N GLY A 605 8.22 12.14 -21.44
CA GLY A 605 7.19 13.19 -21.49
C GLY A 605 6.74 13.66 -20.12
N LEU A 606 6.52 12.73 -19.18
CA LEU A 606 5.99 13.02 -17.85
C LEU A 606 7.09 13.11 -16.78
N GLN A 607 8.11 12.24 -16.81
CA GLN A 607 9.20 12.26 -15.84
C GLN A 607 10.40 13.12 -16.28
N GLY A 608 10.45 13.55 -17.53
CA GLY A 608 11.49 14.44 -18.05
C GLY A 608 12.82 13.75 -18.37
N ASP A 609 12.87 12.41 -18.42
CA ASP A 609 14.10 11.68 -18.76
C ASP A 609 14.54 11.90 -20.22
N ASP A 610 15.81 11.62 -20.51
CA ASP A 610 16.42 11.79 -21.82
C ASP A 610 16.05 10.66 -22.80
N VAL A 611 15.69 9.48 -22.27
CA VAL A 611 15.42 8.27 -23.06
C VAL A 611 14.22 7.51 -22.50
N MET A 612 13.60 6.72 -23.38
CA MET A 612 12.61 5.72 -22.97
C MET A 612 13.32 4.45 -22.48
N LEU A 613 12.62 3.63 -21.69
CA LEU A 613 13.10 2.29 -21.34
C LEU A 613 13.23 1.41 -22.58
N SER A 614 14.23 0.53 -22.59
CA SER A 614 14.34 -0.50 -23.62
C SER A 614 13.21 -1.53 -23.49
N PRO A 615 12.91 -2.32 -24.54
CA PRO A 615 11.90 -3.38 -24.46
C PRO A 615 12.15 -4.40 -23.33
N VAL A 616 13.42 -4.70 -23.04
CA VAL A 616 13.79 -5.60 -21.93
C VAL A 616 13.46 -4.99 -20.58
N GLU A 617 13.68 -3.69 -20.42
CA GLU A 617 13.36 -2.98 -19.18
C GLU A 617 11.86 -2.81 -18.98
N MET A 618 11.10 -2.56 -20.06
CA MET A 618 9.64 -2.57 -20.00
C MET A 618 9.09 -3.93 -19.58
N GLN A 619 9.64 -5.03 -20.11
CA GLN A 619 9.24 -6.38 -19.67
C GLN A 619 9.57 -6.61 -18.18
N GLN A 620 10.76 -6.19 -17.72
CA GLN A 620 11.11 -6.28 -16.30
C GLN A 620 10.12 -5.49 -15.43
N PHE A 621 9.70 -4.31 -15.88
CA PHE A 621 8.71 -3.52 -15.16
C PHE A 621 7.36 -4.23 -15.10
N GLU A 622 6.90 -4.78 -16.22
CA GLU A 622 5.67 -5.58 -16.31
C GLU A 622 5.72 -6.80 -15.37
N ASP A 623 6.81 -7.57 -15.41
CA ASP A 623 7.00 -8.75 -14.56
C ASP A 623 6.96 -8.41 -13.07
N PHE A 624 7.47 -7.23 -12.69
CA PHE A 624 7.36 -6.71 -11.33
C PHE A 624 5.91 -6.33 -10.98
N LEU A 625 5.23 -5.54 -11.81
CA LEU A 625 3.84 -5.16 -11.55
C LEU A 625 2.91 -6.38 -11.49
N ALA A 626 3.18 -7.40 -12.30
CA ALA A 626 2.48 -8.68 -12.27
C ALA A 626 2.68 -9.44 -10.94
N SER A 627 3.64 -9.07 -10.10
CA SER A 627 3.83 -9.70 -8.78
C SER A 627 2.95 -9.12 -7.68
N ILE A 628 2.41 -7.90 -7.86
CA ILE A 628 1.79 -7.14 -6.76
C ILE A 628 0.36 -7.64 -6.50
N HIS A 629 0.07 -7.98 -5.24
CA HIS A 629 -1.22 -8.48 -4.77
C HIS A 629 -1.98 -7.43 -3.97
N PHE A 630 -3.31 -7.57 -3.91
CA PHE A 630 -4.12 -6.87 -2.91
C PHE A 630 -3.91 -7.47 -1.51
N PRO A 631 -3.80 -6.63 -0.46
CA PRO A 631 -3.78 -7.09 0.91
C PRO A 631 -5.13 -7.70 1.33
N PRO A 632 -5.20 -8.36 2.49
CA PRO A 632 -6.46 -8.80 3.10
C PRO A 632 -7.46 -7.65 3.16
N ASN A 633 -8.73 -7.91 2.81
CA ASN A 633 -9.77 -6.89 2.89
C ASN A 633 -10.33 -6.80 4.33
N PRO A 634 -10.28 -5.62 4.99
CA PRO A 634 -10.70 -5.47 6.39
C PRO A 634 -12.20 -5.58 6.62
N TYR A 635 -13.00 -5.48 5.56
CA TYR A 635 -14.46 -5.54 5.61
C TYR A 635 -15.00 -6.94 5.30
N ARG A 636 -14.13 -7.93 5.07
CA ARG A 636 -14.50 -9.34 4.99
C ARG A 636 -14.54 -9.97 6.38
N ASN A 637 -15.33 -11.04 6.52
CA ASN A 637 -15.22 -11.89 7.70
C ASN A 637 -13.88 -12.65 7.68
N PHE A 638 -13.44 -13.13 8.84
CA PHE A 638 -12.20 -13.92 8.96
C PHE A 638 -12.14 -15.12 7.99
N ASP A 639 -13.25 -15.81 7.76
CA ASP A 639 -13.37 -16.92 6.81
C ASP A 639 -13.49 -16.46 5.34
N ASN A 640 -13.20 -15.20 5.08
CA ASN A 640 -13.28 -14.53 3.78
C ASN A 640 -14.71 -14.43 3.19
N SER A 641 -15.74 -14.79 3.96
CA SER A 641 -17.13 -14.62 3.56
C SER A 641 -17.58 -13.15 3.62
N LEU A 642 -18.68 -12.84 2.90
CA LEU A 642 -19.28 -11.50 2.92
C LEU A 642 -19.96 -11.20 4.27
N PRO A 643 -19.78 -9.99 4.85
CA PRO A 643 -20.46 -9.61 6.07
C PRO A 643 -21.96 -9.40 5.84
N THR A 644 -22.79 -9.77 6.82
CA THR A 644 -24.25 -9.56 6.78
C THR A 644 -24.70 -8.34 7.60
N ASN A 645 -23.78 -7.70 8.30
CA ASN A 645 -24.05 -6.55 9.17
C ASN A 645 -22.77 -5.70 9.32
N LEU A 646 -22.50 -4.86 8.33
CA LEU A 646 -21.30 -4.02 8.26
C LEU A 646 -21.64 -2.56 8.63
N PRO A 647 -21.00 -1.97 9.66
CA PRO A 647 -21.07 -0.54 9.91
C PRO A 647 -20.44 0.27 8.77
N LEU A 648 -21.06 1.39 8.40
CA LEU A 648 -20.64 2.21 7.26
C LEU A 648 -20.30 3.65 7.67
N PRO A 649 -19.31 3.87 8.57
CA PRO A 649 -18.96 5.22 9.00
C PRO A 649 -18.53 6.07 7.80
N GLY A 650 -19.00 7.33 7.79
CA GLY A 650 -18.73 8.28 6.71
C GLY A 650 -19.63 8.14 5.49
N GLU A 651 -20.55 7.16 5.48
CA GLU A 651 -21.54 7.00 4.42
C GLU A 651 -22.88 7.57 4.88
N PHE A 652 -23.31 8.64 4.23
CA PHE A 652 -24.52 9.37 4.62
C PHE A 652 -25.59 9.29 3.53
N ALA A 653 -26.85 9.27 3.97
CA ALA A 653 -28.00 9.35 3.09
C ALA A 653 -27.96 10.63 2.26
N SER A 654 -28.22 10.49 0.97
CA SER A 654 -28.24 11.57 -0.02
C SER A 654 -29.51 12.43 0.03
N GLY A 655 -30.50 12.04 0.84
CA GLY A 655 -31.80 12.69 0.93
C GLY A 655 -32.75 12.40 -0.24
N THR A 656 -32.36 11.54 -1.19
CA THR A 656 -33.17 11.20 -2.37
C THR A 656 -33.99 9.92 -2.21
N LYS A 657 -33.86 9.24 -1.06
CA LYS A 657 -34.53 7.97 -0.71
C LYS A 657 -35.42 8.17 0.53
N ASP A 658 -35.35 7.27 1.52
CA ASP A 658 -36.25 7.27 2.68
C ASP A 658 -35.69 7.98 3.94
N LEU A 659 -34.38 8.25 3.99
CA LEU A 659 -33.71 8.99 5.05
C LEU A 659 -33.42 10.45 4.65
N PRO A 660 -33.45 11.41 5.60
CA PRO A 660 -33.02 12.78 5.35
C PRO A 660 -31.54 12.89 4.94
N LEU A 661 -31.21 13.90 4.13
CA LEU A 661 -29.82 14.23 3.75
C LEU A 661 -28.91 14.34 4.97
N GLY A 662 -27.73 13.74 4.89
CA GLY A 662 -26.72 13.78 5.96
C GLY A 662 -26.97 12.80 7.12
N THR A 663 -28.04 12.01 7.06
CA THR A 663 -28.26 10.93 8.06
C THR A 663 -27.27 9.81 7.82
N GLN A 664 -26.56 9.36 8.86
CA GLN A 664 -25.68 8.18 8.78
C GLN A 664 -26.47 6.97 8.26
N LEU A 665 -25.97 6.30 7.21
CA LEU A 665 -26.60 5.10 6.67
C LEU A 665 -26.68 3.98 7.73
N PRO A 666 -27.71 3.12 7.67
CA PRO A 666 -27.75 1.92 8.50
C PRO A 666 -26.61 0.96 8.16
N ASN A 667 -26.42 -0.07 8.99
CA ASN A 667 -25.49 -1.14 8.65
C ASN A 667 -25.92 -1.83 7.34
N GLY A 668 -24.95 -2.11 6.48
CA GLY A 668 -25.19 -2.81 5.22
C GLY A 668 -25.03 -4.33 5.36
N ASN A 669 -25.77 -5.08 4.54
CA ASN A 669 -25.61 -6.51 4.37
C ASN A 669 -25.04 -6.79 2.97
N ALA A 670 -23.77 -7.19 2.89
CA ALA A 670 -23.09 -7.40 1.62
C ALA A 670 -23.63 -8.62 0.85
N VAL A 671 -24.22 -9.61 1.54
CA VAL A 671 -24.89 -10.75 0.88
C VAL A 671 -26.17 -10.29 0.16
N ASN A 672 -26.96 -9.41 0.78
CA ASN A 672 -28.07 -8.74 0.11
C ASN A 672 -27.58 -7.83 -1.01
N GLY A 673 -26.47 -7.12 -0.79
CA GLY A 673 -25.78 -6.32 -1.80
C GLY A 673 -25.46 -7.14 -3.04
N LEU A 674 -24.89 -8.35 -2.87
CA LEU A 674 -24.59 -9.27 -3.97
C LEU A 674 -25.85 -9.70 -4.72
N ALA A 675 -26.96 -9.92 -4.01
CA ALA A 675 -28.24 -10.23 -4.65
C ALA A 675 -28.76 -9.04 -5.48
N ILE A 676 -28.64 -7.81 -4.99
CA ILE A 676 -29.01 -6.58 -5.71
C ILE A 676 -28.10 -6.38 -6.92
N TYR A 677 -26.80 -6.62 -6.76
CA TYR A 677 -25.78 -6.51 -7.79
C TYR A 677 -26.03 -7.44 -8.98
N ARG A 678 -26.46 -8.68 -8.69
CA ARG A 678 -26.82 -9.69 -9.70
C ARG A 678 -28.20 -9.46 -10.31
N ASN A 679 -29.18 -9.10 -9.48
CA ASN A 679 -30.59 -9.16 -9.87
C ASN A 679 -31.18 -7.75 -10.02
N GLN A 680 -31.01 -7.20 -11.22
CA GLN A 680 -31.70 -5.99 -11.70
C GLN A 680 -32.58 -6.29 -12.94
N GLY A 681 -32.90 -7.56 -13.18
CA GLY A 681 -33.58 -8.07 -14.39
C GLY A 681 -32.71 -9.02 -15.23
N SER A 682 -33.29 -9.62 -16.27
CA SER A 682 -32.56 -10.41 -17.27
C SER A 682 -31.59 -9.51 -18.06
N PRO A 683 -30.34 -9.93 -18.35
CA PRO A 683 -29.41 -9.18 -19.21
C PRO A 683 -29.98 -8.82 -20.59
N ALA A 684 -30.98 -9.57 -21.08
CA ALA A 684 -31.67 -9.29 -22.33
C ALA A 684 -32.70 -8.14 -22.25
N ASP A 685 -33.16 -7.79 -21.04
CA ASP A 685 -34.22 -6.81 -20.79
C ASP A 685 -33.71 -5.53 -20.09
N SER A 686 -32.51 -5.57 -19.50
CA SER A 686 -31.86 -4.43 -18.82
C SER A 686 -30.32 -4.51 -19.00
N PRO A 687 -29.74 -3.89 -20.04
CA PRO A 687 -28.29 -3.98 -20.30
C PRO A 687 -27.42 -3.25 -19.27
N PHE A 688 -28.02 -2.58 -18.27
CA PHE A 688 -27.34 -1.77 -17.25
C PHE A 688 -27.38 -2.39 -15.84
N THR A 689 -27.50 -3.72 -15.72
CA THR A 689 -27.30 -4.38 -14.41
C THR A 689 -25.82 -4.35 -14.03
N CYS A 690 -25.49 -4.28 -12.73
CA CYS A 690 -24.10 -4.14 -12.28
C CYS A 690 -23.22 -5.31 -12.77
N ILE A 691 -23.70 -6.55 -12.60
CA ILE A 691 -22.98 -7.77 -13.00
C ILE A 691 -22.71 -7.90 -14.50
N VAL A 692 -23.51 -7.24 -15.35
CA VAL A 692 -23.34 -7.28 -16.82
C VAL A 692 -22.11 -6.51 -17.25
N CYS A 693 -21.79 -5.40 -16.58
CA CYS A 693 -20.57 -4.65 -16.84
C CYS A 693 -19.44 -5.09 -15.91
N HIS A 694 -19.68 -5.10 -14.60
CA HIS A 694 -18.67 -5.38 -13.58
C HIS A 694 -18.76 -6.86 -13.16
N THR A 695 -17.87 -7.69 -13.70
CA THR A 695 -17.88 -9.14 -13.49
C THR A 695 -17.32 -9.57 -12.14
N LEU A 696 -17.65 -10.77 -11.67
CA LEU A 696 -17.02 -11.35 -10.48
C LEU A 696 -15.78 -12.17 -10.88
N PRO A 697 -14.72 -12.22 -10.05
CA PRO A 697 -14.67 -11.76 -8.65
C PRO A 697 -14.12 -10.34 -8.42
N ILE A 698 -13.57 -9.66 -9.43
CA ILE A 698 -12.80 -8.42 -9.23
C ILE A 698 -13.54 -7.13 -9.60
N GLY A 699 -14.67 -7.25 -10.29
CA GLY A 699 -15.54 -6.13 -10.63
C GLY A 699 -15.12 -5.41 -11.91
N ASP A 700 -14.22 -5.94 -12.73
CA ASP A 700 -13.86 -5.36 -14.02
C ASP A 700 -14.73 -5.90 -15.17
N GLY A 701 -14.56 -5.32 -16.35
CA GLY A 701 -15.19 -5.84 -17.56
C GLY A 701 -14.72 -7.26 -17.92
N THR A 702 -15.56 -8.03 -18.60
CA THR A 702 -15.11 -9.33 -19.13
C THR A 702 -14.05 -9.16 -20.22
N ASP A 703 -13.10 -10.09 -20.28
CA ASP A 703 -12.13 -10.25 -21.39
C ASP A 703 -12.65 -11.26 -22.44
N THR A 704 -13.97 -11.31 -22.60
CA THR A 704 -14.66 -12.19 -23.54
C THR A 704 -15.70 -11.41 -24.32
N VAL A 705 -16.12 -11.97 -25.46
CA VAL A 705 -17.18 -11.39 -26.30
C VAL A 705 -18.35 -12.36 -26.41
N LEU A 706 -19.56 -11.84 -26.26
CA LEU A 706 -20.79 -12.60 -26.41
C LEU A 706 -21.07 -12.82 -27.91
N GLN A 707 -21.00 -14.08 -28.36
CA GLN A 707 -21.30 -14.48 -29.73
C GLN A 707 -22.26 -15.66 -29.74
N ALA A 708 -23.37 -15.52 -30.48
CA ALA A 708 -24.42 -16.55 -30.55
C ALA A 708 -24.90 -17.03 -29.16
N GLY A 709 -24.93 -16.14 -28.16
CA GLY A 709 -25.36 -16.44 -26.79
C GLY A 709 -24.31 -17.11 -25.91
N VAL A 710 -23.05 -17.21 -26.35
CA VAL A 710 -21.94 -17.80 -25.58
C VAL A 710 -20.77 -16.82 -25.52
N PHE A 711 -20.20 -16.63 -24.33
CA PHE A 711 -18.97 -15.85 -24.16
C PHE A 711 -17.77 -16.62 -24.71
N GLN A 712 -17.06 -16.01 -25.66
CA GLN A 712 -15.86 -16.57 -26.28
C GLN A 712 -14.63 -15.75 -25.87
N PRO A 713 -13.51 -16.37 -25.48
CA PRO A 713 -12.27 -15.67 -25.18
C PRO A 713 -11.77 -14.85 -26.36
N ILE A 714 -11.22 -13.67 -26.07
CA ILE A 714 -10.51 -12.86 -27.04
C ILE A 714 -9.03 -13.25 -26.98
N PRO A 715 -8.36 -13.58 -28.10
CA PRO A 715 -6.93 -13.84 -28.09
C PRO A 715 -6.14 -12.62 -27.58
N PRO A 716 -5.05 -12.81 -26.82
CA PRO A 716 -4.19 -11.70 -26.42
C PRO A 716 -3.67 -10.92 -27.62
N GLY A 717 -3.45 -9.61 -27.42
CA GLY A 717 -2.98 -8.71 -28.46
C GLY A 717 -1.49 -8.90 -28.78
N PRO A 718 -0.93 -8.12 -29.72
CA PRO A 718 0.46 -8.26 -30.16
C PRO A 718 1.54 -8.07 -29.08
N MET A 719 1.19 -7.40 -27.98
CA MET A 719 2.05 -7.17 -26.81
C MET A 719 1.72 -8.12 -25.65
N GLY A 720 0.86 -9.14 -25.87
CA GLY A 720 0.40 -10.03 -24.82
C GLY A 720 -0.75 -9.47 -23.97
N GLN A 721 -1.25 -8.28 -24.30
CA GLN A 721 -2.31 -7.61 -23.55
C GLN A 721 -3.67 -8.33 -23.64
N HIS A 722 -4.46 -8.20 -22.59
CA HIS A 722 -5.88 -8.56 -22.56
C HIS A 722 -6.79 -7.45 -23.14
N HIS A 723 -8.08 -7.76 -23.28
CA HIS A 723 -9.11 -6.90 -23.86
C HIS A 723 -10.37 -6.84 -22.96
N VAL A 724 -10.18 -6.41 -21.71
CA VAL A 724 -11.26 -6.09 -20.78
C VAL A 724 -12.24 -5.10 -21.43
N ALA A 725 -13.53 -5.35 -21.26
CA ALA A 725 -14.60 -4.61 -21.93
C ALA A 725 -14.60 -3.09 -21.64
N LEU A 726 -14.87 -2.32 -22.70
CA LEU A 726 -15.16 -0.88 -22.63
C LEU A 726 -16.67 -0.65 -22.75
N VAL A 727 -17.15 0.45 -22.17
CA VAL A 727 -18.53 0.93 -22.27
C VAL A 727 -18.60 2.37 -22.76
N SER A 728 -19.70 2.72 -23.43
CA SER A 728 -19.93 4.06 -23.98
C SER A 728 -20.83 4.91 -23.10
N VAL A 729 -20.51 5.01 -21.81
CA VAL A 729 -21.40 5.60 -20.79
C VAL A 729 -20.75 6.71 -19.97
N ASP A 730 -19.46 7.00 -20.21
CA ASP A 730 -18.76 8.08 -19.51
C ASP A 730 -19.28 9.44 -20.01
N GLY A 731 -19.56 10.30 -19.03
CA GLY A 731 -20.11 11.63 -19.21
C GLY A 731 -19.16 12.73 -18.76
N SER A 732 -18.03 12.43 -18.11
CA SER A 732 -17.15 13.45 -17.54
C SER A 732 -15.85 13.66 -18.31
N THR A 733 -15.35 12.67 -19.08
CA THR A 733 -14.07 12.83 -19.82
C THR A 733 -14.11 12.39 -21.27
N ASN A 734 -14.57 11.19 -21.57
CA ASN A 734 -14.83 10.71 -22.93
C ASN A 734 -16.13 9.88 -22.88
N LYS A 735 -16.73 9.48 -24.01
CA LYS A 735 -17.82 8.51 -23.94
C LYS A 735 -17.31 7.10 -23.72
N ALA A 736 -16.19 6.74 -24.35
CA ALA A 736 -15.57 5.43 -24.22
C ALA A 736 -14.72 5.38 -22.95
N ILE A 737 -15.02 4.43 -22.06
CA ILE A 737 -14.29 4.18 -20.82
C ILE A 737 -14.11 2.69 -20.58
N LYS A 738 -12.99 2.30 -19.98
CA LYS A 738 -12.78 0.94 -19.46
C LYS A 738 -13.78 0.69 -18.35
N ILE A 739 -14.31 -0.53 -18.23
CA ILE A 739 -15.01 -0.94 -17.01
C ILE A 739 -13.96 -1.28 -15.94
N PRO A 740 -13.77 -0.42 -14.90
CA PRO A 740 -12.70 -0.63 -13.94
C PRO A 740 -13.09 -1.66 -12.88
N GLN A 741 -12.07 -2.28 -12.30
CA GLN A 741 -12.20 -3.15 -11.13
C GLN A 741 -12.70 -2.39 -9.89
N LEU A 742 -13.30 -3.10 -8.92
CA LEU A 742 -13.98 -2.52 -7.76
C LEU A 742 -13.28 -2.77 -6.41
N ARG A 743 -12.13 -3.46 -6.40
CA ARG A 743 -11.54 -4.02 -5.16
C ARG A 743 -11.03 -2.99 -4.17
N ASN A 744 -10.57 -1.82 -4.62
CA ASN A 744 -9.93 -0.79 -3.78
C ASN A 744 -10.79 0.46 -3.59
N GLN A 745 -12.11 0.38 -3.84
CA GLN A 745 -13.00 1.53 -3.70
C GLN A 745 -13.12 2.01 -2.25
N PHE A 746 -12.85 1.14 -1.27
CA PHE A 746 -12.87 1.50 0.14
C PHE A 746 -11.71 2.43 0.54
N ASP A 747 -10.60 2.43 -0.21
CA ASP A 747 -9.46 3.33 -0.02
C ASP A 747 -9.72 4.75 -0.57
N LYS A 748 -10.90 4.99 -1.18
CA LYS A 748 -11.30 6.30 -1.74
C LYS A 748 -12.29 7.04 -0.84
N ALA A 749 -12.20 6.83 0.47
CA ALA A 749 -13.07 7.47 1.46
C ALA A 749 -12.64 8.92 1.78
N GLY A 750 -13.24 9.54 2.79
CA GLY A 750 -12.81 10.84 3.32
C GLY A 750 -13.32 12.08 2.58
N PHE A 751 -13.76 11.98 1.32
CA PHE A 751 -14.38 13.11 0.60
C PHE A 751 -15.85 13.26 1.01
N GLN A 752 -16.27 14.48 1.39
CA GLN A 752 -17.62 14.77 1.87
C GLN A 752 -18.10 16.13 1.35
N LEU A 753 -19.17 16.19 0.55
CA LEU A 753 -19.65 17.47 0.01
C LEU A 753 -20.80 18.09 0.81
N ASN A 754 -21.76 17.28 1.28
CA ASN A 754 -23.03 17.80 1.82
C ASN A 754 -23.57 17.08 3.07
N SER A 755 -22.76 16.26 3.73
CA SER A 755 -23.13 15.60 5.00
C SER A 755 -23.04 16.50 6.23
N GLY A 756 -22.35 17.65 6.11
CA GLY A 756 -22.01 18.52 7.24
C GLY A 756 -20.80 18.02 8.06
N ALA A 757 -20.23 16.87 7.70
CA ALA A 757 -18.92 16.44 8.20
C ALA A 757 -17.79 17.22 7.50
N PRO A 758 -16.64 17.44 8.16
CA PRO A 758 -15.45 17.93 7.49
C PRO A 758 -14.99 16.94 6.41
N SER A 759 -14.51 17.48 5.28
CA SER A 759 -13.88 16.66 4.25
C SER A 759 -12.41 16.43 4.61
N LEU A 760 -11.98 15.18 4.60
CA LEU A 760 -10.59 14.77 4.85
C LEU A 760 -9.81 14.51 3.55
N SER A 761 -10.52 14.32 2.43
CA SER A 761 -9.96 14.23 1.08
C SER A 761 -10.64 15.22 0.15
N GLY A 762 -9.93 15.66 -0.89
CA GLY A 762 -10.44 16.55 -1.95
C GLY A 762 -11.06 15.82 -3.14
N PHE A 763 -10.86 14.50 -3.24
CA PHE A 763 -11.31 13.64 -4.32
C PHE A 763 -11.85 12.32 -3.75
N GLY A 764 -12.90 11.79 -4.36
CA GLY A 764 -13.57 10.59 -3.86
C GLY A 764 -13.68 9.49 -4.91
N VAL A 765 -14.88 8.95 -5.04
CA VAL A 765 -15.20 7.86 -5.97
C VAL A 765 -15.53 8.41 -7.38
N LEU A 766 -15.54 7.52 -8.38
CA LEU A 766 -15.41 7.83 -9.82
C LEU A 766 -13.96 8.01 -10.27
N HIS A 767 -13.73 7.88 -11.59
CA HIS A 767 -12.41 7.91 -12.19
C HIS A 767 -11.76 9.31 -12.09
N ASP A 768 -12.53 10.39 -12.18
CA ASP A 768 -12.10 11.78 -12.00
C ASP A 768 -12.13 12.25 -10.53
N GLY A 769 -12.64 11.42 -9.62
CA GLY A 769 -12.74 11.71 -8.20
C GLY A 769 -13.88 12.65 -7.81
N SER A 770 -14.84 12.91 -8.71
CA SER A 770 -15.87 13.94 -8.49
C SER A 770 -17.06 13.53 -7.64
N ILE A 771 -17.22 12.24 -7.34
CA ILE A 771 -18.26 11.77 -6.43
C ILE A 771 -17.65 11.65 -5.03
N ASP A 772 -18.33 12.18 -4.03
CA ASP A 772 -17.81 12.15 -2.66
C ASP A 772 -17.84 10.78 -2.01
N THR A 773 -18.93 10.03 -2.15
CA THR A 773 -19.13 8.75 -1.45
C THR A 773 -19.78 7.67 -2.32
N LEU A 774 -19.58 6.40 -1.94
CA LEU A 774 -20.31 5.27 -2.56
C LEU A 774 -21.82 5.40 -2.31
N ALA A 775 -22.23 5.88 -1.14
CA ALA A 775 -23.64 6.14 -0.84
C ALA A 775 -24.24 7.15 -1.82
N ARG A 776 -23.51 8.21 -2.15
CA ARG A 776 -23.94 9.20 -3.16
C ARG A 776 -24.09 8.53 -4.52
N PHE A 777 -23.07 7.79 -4.97
CA PHE A 777 -23.07 7.09 -6.26
C PHE A 777 -24.31 6.19 -6.43
N PHE A 778 -24.59 5.31 -5.46
CA PHE A 778 -25.72 4.37 -5.55
C PHE A 778 -27.09 5.00 -5.32
N SER A 779 -27.13 6.24 -4.81
CA SER A 779 -28.37 6.97 -4.63
C SER A 779 -28.92 7.53 -5.95
N GLU A 780 -28.10 7.62 -6.99
CA GLU A 780 -28.43 8.32 -8.22
C GLU A 780 -29.58 7.65 -9.01
N PRO A 781 -30.38 8.43 -9.78
CA PRO A 781 -31.54 7.90 -10.52
C PRO A 781 -31.21 6.81 -11.55
N ALA A 782 -29.93 6.69 -11.95
CA ALA A 782 -29.43 5.63 -12.81
C ALA A 782 -29.63 4.21 -12.24
N PHE A 783 -29.84 4.10 -10.93
CA PHE A 783 -30.07 2.83 -10.23
C PHE A 783 -31.53 2.71 -9.73
N PRO A 784 -32.54 2.59 -10.63
CA PRO A 784 -33.95 2.70 -10.26
C PRO A 784 -34.44 1.63 -9.28
N ASN A 785 -33.80 0.45 -9.21
CA ASN A 785 -34.19 -0.59 -8.26
C ASN A 785 -33.46 -0.49 -6.89
N VAL A 786 -32.49 0.43 -6.77
CA VAL A 786 -31.87 0.84 -5.50
C VAL A 786 -32.70 1.99 -4.93
N ASN A 787 -33.85 1.63 -4.38
CA ASN A 787 -34.93 2.57 -4.05
C ASN A 787 -35.13 2.82 -2.54
N THR A 788 -34.23 2.31 -1.70
CA THR A 788 -34.19 2.59 -0.25
C THR A 788 -32.74 2.78 0.20
N ASP A 789 -32.52 3.52 1.28
CA ASP A 789 -31.21 3.72 1.89
C ASP A 789 -30.61 2.41 2.43
N GLN A 790 -31.44 1.45 2.85
CA GLN A 790 -30.94 0.12 3.21
C GLN A 790 -30.34 -0.61 2.00
N LYS A 791 -30.92 -0.50 0.80
CA LYS A 791 -30.34 -1.10 -0.40
C LYS A 791 -29.05 -0.40 -0.83
N VAL A 792 -28.97 0.92 -0.62
CA VAL A 792 -27.73 1.68 -0.78
C VAL A 792 -26.67 1.13 0.18
N ALA A 793 -26.99 1.02 1.48
CA ALA A 793 -26.10 0.46 2.48
C ALA A 793 -25.63 -0.96 2.14
N ASP A 794 -26.53 -1.83 1.68
CA ASP A 794 -26.21 -3.20 1.28
C ASP A 794 -25.21 -3.24 0.11
N LEU A 795 -25.37 -2.37 -0.90
CA LEU A 795 -24.43 -2.26 -2.02
C LEU A 795 -23.09 -1.64 -1.62
N VAL A 796 -23.10 -0.60 -0.78
CA VAL A 796 -21.87 -0.02 -0.22
C VAL A 796 -21.10 -1.08 0.55
N ALA A 797 -21.78 -1.90 1.37
CA ALA A 797 -21.15 -2.99 2.09
C ALA A 797 -20.53 -4.04 1.17
N LEU A 798 -21.19 -4.38 0.05
CA LEU A 798 -20.62 -5.27 -0.96
C LEU A 798 -19.35 -4.67 -1.58
N VAL A 799 -19.38 -3.41 -2.01
CA VAL A 799 -18.23 -2.78 -2.68
C VAL A 799 -17.05 -2.61 -1.73
N ARG A 800 -17.29 -2.27 -0.46
CA ARG A 800 -16.22 -2.22 0.54
C ARG A 800 -15.60 -3.59 0.80
N SER A 801 -16.38 -4.66 0.70
CA SER A 801 -15.93 -6.04 0.85
C SER A 801 -15.66 -6.74 -0.48
N PHE A 802 -15.38 -6.02 -1.58
CA PHE A 802 -15.27 -6.65 -2.90
C PHE A 802 -13.97 -7.46 -3.06
N SER A 803 -12.83 -6.92 -2.59
CA SER A 803 -11.55 -7.65 -2.58
C SER A 803 -11.61 -8.90 -1.70
N GLY A 804 -10.83 -9.92 -2.06
CA GLY A 804 -10.67 -11.17 -1.31
C GLY A 804 -10.78 -12.44 -2.15
N GLY A 805 -10.91 -12.35 -3.48
CA GLY A 805 -10.97 -13.52 -4.36
C GLY A 805 -12.19 -14.40 -4.07
N PHE A 806 -13.34 -14.08 -4.67
CA PHE A 806 -14.58 -14.86 -4.50
C PHE A 806 -14.54 -16.25 -5.16
N SER A 807 -13.61 -17.13 -4.79
CA SER A 807 -13.61 -18.53 -5.25
C SER A 807 -14.91 -19.29 -4.88
N PHE A 808 -15.80 -18.69 -4.08
CA PHE A 808 -17.09 -19.26 -3.64
C PHE A 808 -18.30 -18.79 -4.43
N VAL A 809 -18.15 -17.83 -5.35
CA VAL A 809 -19.27 -17.36 -6.17
C VAL A 809 -19.14 -17.94 -7.57
N THR A 810 -19.74 -19.11 -7.77
CA THR A 810 -19.89 -19.69 -9.11
C THR A 810 -20.67 -18.69 -9.99
N PRO A 811 -20.15 -18.32 -11.18
CA PRO A 811 -20.93 -17.54 -12.14
C PRO A 811 -22.26 -18.23 -12.41
N LEU A 812 -23.36 -17.46 -12.35
CA LEU A 812 -24.67 -17.97 -12.73
C LEU A 812 -24.73 -18.13 -14.26
N PRO A 813 -25.57 -19.04 -14.79
CA PRO A 813 -25.74 -19.17 -16.23
C PRO A 813 -26.10 -17.84 -16.88
N GLY A 814 -25.26 -17.37 -17.82
CA GLY A 814 -25.46 -16.11 -18.55
C GLY A 814 -24.75 -14.89 -17.96
N GLU A 815 -24.12 -14.99 -16.78
CA GLU A 815 -23.22 -13.94 -16.28
C GLU A 815 -21.94 -13.89 -17.15
N PRO A 816 -21.43 -12.70 -17.52
CA PRO A 816 -20.14 -12.60 -18.19
C PRO A 816 -19.01 -13.11 -17.28
N PRO A 817 -18.05 -13.87 -17.81
CA PRO A 817 -16.94 -14.39 -17.02
C PRO A 817 -15.96 -13.26 -16.65
N GLY A 818 -15.55 -13.19 -15.38
CA GLY A 818 -14.50 -12.29 -14.93
C GLY A 818 -13.10 -12.91 -14.96
N GLY A 819 -12.09 -12.05 -14.88
CA GLY A 819 -10.68 -12.45 -14.85
C GLY A 819 -10.26 -13.08 -13.52
N MET A 820 -9.06 -13.70 -13.49
CA MET A 820 -8.43 -14.17 -12.25
C MET A 820 -8.09 -13.00 -11.32
N SER A 821 -8.08 -13.26 -10.01
CA SER A 821 -7.75 -12.27 -8.98
C SER A 821 -6.47 -12.64 -8.24
N LYS A 822 -5.66 -11.63 -7.86
CA LYS A 822 -4.56 -11.74 -6.89
C LYS A 822 -4.89 -11.01 -5.59
N ASP A 823 -5.84 -11.57 -4.84
CA ASP A 823 -6.23 -11.05 -3.53
C ASP A 823 -5.81 -12.02 -2.43
N ALA A 824 -5.31 -11.51 -1.31
CA ALA A 824 -5.14 -12.31 -0.11
C ALA A 824 -6.50 -12.51 0.61
N PRO A 825 -6.79 -13.72 1.11
CA PRO A 825 -7.92 -13.94 2.00
C PRO A 825 -7.83 -13.06 3.27
N ALA A 826 -8.98 -12.67 3.81
CA ALA A 826 -9.08 -11.83 5.01
C ALA A 826 -8.39 -12.40 6.27
N SER A 827 -8.16 -13.72 6.32
CA SER A 827 -7.45 -14.39 7.41
C SER A 827 -5.93 -14.32 7.30
N VAL A 828 -5.38 -14.03 6.11
CA VAL A 828 -3.92 -13.96 5.92
C VAL A 828 -3.34 -12.92 6.88
N GLY A 829 -2.22 -13.28 7.52
CA GLY A 829 -1.57 -12.45 8.51
C GLY A 829 -2.12 -12.64 9.93
N LYS A 830 -3.31 -13.19 10.15
CA LYS A 830 -3.84 -13.38 11.52
C LYS A 830 -2.95 -14.31 12.34
N GLN A 831 -2.71 -13.94 13.60
CA GLN A 831 -1.77 -14.65 14.48
C GLN A 831 -2.31 -14.82 15.89
N THR A 832 -1.94 -15.92 16.53
CA THR A 832 -2.15 -16.13 17.96
C THR A 832 -0.90 -16.72 18.60
N THR A 833 -0.45 -16.14 19.71
CA THR A 833 0.72 -16.63 20.47
C THR A 833 0.25 -17.32 21.74
N LEU A 834 0.61 -18.59 21.91
CA LEU A 834 0.21 -19.41 23.05
C LEU A 834 1.39 -19.63 23.99
N ASP A 835 1.13 -19.44 25.27
CA ASP A 835 2.03 -19.66 26.42
C ASP A 835 1.60 -20.88 27.25
N SER A 836 0.54 -21.57 26.85
CA SER A 836 0.05 -22.79 27.49
C SER A 836 -0.91 -23.54 26.57
N ALA A 837 -0.96 -24.87 26.71
CA ALA A 837 -1.92 -25.71 26.00
C ALA A 837 -3.39 -25.48 26.40
N ALA A 838 -3.65 -24.76 27.51
CA ALA A 838 -4.98 -24.54 28.06
C ALA A 838 -5.60 -23.18 27.68
N LYS A 839 -4.92 -22.40 26.83
CA LYS A 839 -5.41 -21.10 26.34
C LYS A 839 -6.61 -21.29 25.41
N ASP A 840 -7.37 -20.21 25.17
CA ASP A 840 -8.45 -20.21 24.17
C ASP A 840 -7.89 -20.58 22.79
N LEU A 841 -8.46 -21.64 22.19
CA LEU A 841 -8.05 -22.20 20.89
C LEU A 841 -9.03 -21.89 19.76
N SER A 842 -10.05 -21.05 20.01
CA SER A 842 -11.10 -20.74 19.03
C SER A 842 -10.51 -20.18 17.73
N GLU A 843 -9.57 -19.25 17.84
CA GLU A 843 -8.88 -18.64 16.70
C GLU A 843 -8.04 -19.67 15.93
N LEU A 844 -7.20 -20.45 16.61
CA LEU A 844 -6.41 -21.52 15.98
C LEU A 844 -7.33 -22.54 15.28
N THR A 845 -8.44 -22.92 15.90
CA THR A 845 -9.40 -23.86 15.30
C THR A 845 -9.98 -23.30 13.99
N ALA A 846 -10.29 -22.00 13.95
CA ALA A 846 -10.76 -21.34 12.73
C ALA A 846 -9.66 -21.29 11.66
N MET A 847 -8.42 -20.98 12.02
CA MET A 847 -7.27 -20.99 11.10
C MET A 847 -7.10 -22.38 10.44
N LEU A 848 -7.12 -23.45 11.25
CA LEU A 848 -6.95 -24.81 10.74
C LEU A 848 -8.10 -25.26 9.85
N ALA A 849 -9.32 -24.81 10.12
CA ALA A 849 -10.47 -25.10 9.26
C ALA A 849 -10.32 -24.47 7.86
N LEU A 850 -9.75 -23.27 7.76
CA LEU A 850 -9.47 -22.63 6.47
C LEU A 850 -8.34 -23.33 5.72
N ALA A 851 -7.31 -23.81 6.43
CA ALA A 851 -6.23 -24.58 5.83
C ALA A 851 -6.70 -25.97 5.34
N ASP A 852 -7.55 -26.67 6.11
CA ASP A 852 -8.18 -27.92 5.67
C ASP A 852 -9.09 -27.72 4.43
N ALA A 853 -9.62 -26.50 4.25
CA ALA A 853 -10.37 -26.11 3.05
C ALA A 853 -9.46 -25.69 1.88
N GLY A 854 -8.14 -25.67 2.04
CA GLY A 854 -7.17 -25.28 1.02
C GLY A 854 -7.21 -23.79 0.65
N GLN A 855 -7.62 -22.94 1.59
CA GLN A 855 -7.74 -21.49 1.33
C GLN A 855 -6.48 -20.70 1.73
N VAL A 856 -5.73 -21.24 2.69
CA VAL A 856 -4.56 -20.61 3.30
C VAL A 856 -3.62 -21.69 3.83
N ASP A 857 -2.37 -21.32 4.10
CA ASP A 857 -1.46 -22.14 4.90
C ASP A 857 -1.44 -21.64 6.34
N VAL A 858 -1.11 -22.53 7.28
CA VAL A 858 -0.89 -22.17 8.69
C VAL A 858 0.47 -22.69 9.14
N ILE A 859 1.24 -21.81 9.79
CA ILE A 859 2.54 -22.13 10.35
C ILE A 859 2.54 -21.99 11.87
N GLY A 860 3.46 -22.69 12.53
CA GLY A 860 3.81 -22.50 13.93
C GLY A 860 5.28 -22.12 14.06
N LYS A 861 5.60 -21.14 14.91
CA LYS A 861 6.97 -20.70 15.22
C LYS A 861 7.16 -20.59 16.72
N GLY A 862 8.29 -21.03 17.24
CA GLY A 862 8.59 -20.95 18.67
C GLY A 862 10.04 -21.32 18.97
N VAL A 863 10.36 -21.59 20.23
CA VAL A 863 11.68 -22.04 20.67
C VAL A 863 11.56 -23.32 21.47
N VAL A 864 12.38 -24.32 21.13
CA VAL A 864 12.48 -25.59 21.86
C VAL A 864 13.92 -25.84 22.24
N ALA A 865 14.19 -25.98 23.54
CA ALA A 865 15.54 -26.16 24.08
C ALA A 865 16.55 -25.08 23.63
N GLY A 866 16.09 -23.84 23.48
CA GLY A 866 16.92 -22.70 23.04
C GLY A 866 17.16 -22.63 21.53
N ILE A 867 16.56 -23.53 20.74
CA ILE A 867 16.66 -23.55 19.29
C ILE A 867 15.35 -23.00 18.71
N PRO A 868 15.38 -21.98 17.82
CA PRO A 868 14.21 -21.58 17.06
C PRO A 868 13.67 -22.74 16.23
N ARG A 869 12.36 -22.99 16.32
CA ARG A 869 11.68 -24.10 15.65
C ARG A 869 10.51 -23.61 14.81
N GLY A 870 10.20 -24.37 13.77
CA GLY A 870 9.12 -24.13 12.83
C GLY A 870 8.30 -25.38 12.53
N TRP A 871 7.02 -25.15 12.24
CA TRP A 871 6.08 -26.16 11.79
C TRP A 871 5.17 -25.59 10.72
N VAL A 872 4.68 -26.46 9.83
CA VAL A 872 3.64 -26.15 8.84
C VAL A 872 2.50 -27.15 8.99
N TYR A 873 1.26 -26.67 8.95
CA TYR A 873 0.09 -27.53 9.00
C TYR A 873 -0.05 -28.29 7.69
N VAL A 874 -0.26 -29.61 7.75
CA VAL A 874 -0.39 -30.48 6.58
C VAL A 874 -1.76 -31.16 6.49
N GLY A 875 -2.74 -30.64 7.23
CA GLY A 875 -4.12 -31.10 7.24
C GLY A 875 -4.46 -32.12 8.32
N SER A 876 -5.75 -32.25 8.61
CA SER A 876 -6.32 -33.25 9.54
C SER A 876 -5.68 -33.27 10.95
N GLY A 877 -5.32 -32.10 11.48
CA GLY A 877 -4.73 -31.94 12.81
C GLY A 877 -3.23 -32.29 12.89
N MET A 878 -2.54 -32.38 11.75
CA MET A 878 -1.13 -32.79 11.67
C MET A 878 -0.21 -31.64 11.22
N TRP A 879 1.00 -31.62 11.78
CA TRP A 879 2.00 -30.58 11.57
C TRP A 879 3.33 -31.20 11.17
N GLN A 880 3.89 -30.75 10.05
CA GLN A 880 5.23 -31.12 9.65
C GLN A 880 6.25 -30.21 10.34
N SER A 881 7.22 -30.82 11.01
CA SER A 881 8.36 -30.16 11.66
C SER A 881 9.45 -29.75 10.67
N ASP A 882 10.21 -28.72 11.02
CA ASP A 882 11.45 -28.22 10.41
C ASP A 882 12.70 -29.11 10.61
N VAL A 883 12.51 -30.34 11.08
CA VAL A 883 13.56 -31.38 11.14
C VAL A 883 13.11 -32.58 10.31
N ALA A 884 13.87 -32.96 9.27
CA ALA A 884 13.50 -34.00 8.30
C ALA A 884 13.20 -35.36 8.96
N ALA A 885 13.95 -35.69 10.00
CA ALA A 885 13.81 -36.93 10.76
C ALA A 885 12.59 -36.93 11.70
N GLU A 886 12.04 -35.76 12.03
CA GLU A 886 10.81 -35.64 12.80
C GLU A 886 9.61 -35.82 11.84
N GLY A 887 8.88 -36.92 12.01
CA GLY A 887 7.60 -37.12 11.34
C GLY A 887 6.57 -36.07 11.76
N ALA A 888 5.44 -35.99 11.05
CA ALA A 888 4.38 -35.08 11.42
C ALA A 888 3.84 -35.36 12.83
N ILE A 889 3.59 -34.31 13.60
CA ILE A 889 3.05 -34.38 14.98
C ILE A 889 1.61 -33.86 15.02
N SER A 890 0.84 -34.27 16.02
CA SER A 890 -0.54 -33.78 16.19
C SER A 890 -0.57 -32.36 16.76
N THR A 891 -1.63 -31.60 16.48
CA THR A 891 -1.88 -30.29 17.10
C THR A 891 -1.76 -30.36 18.63
N ALA A 892 -2.30 -31.40 19.26
CA ALA A 892 -2.19 -31.58 20.72
C ALA A 892 -0.73 -31.73 21.21
N THR A 893 0.13 -32.37 20.41
CA THR A 893 1.56 -32.51 20.72
C THR A 893 2.28 -31.18 20.59
N LEU A 894 1.99 -30.43 19.51
CA LEU A 894 2.57 -29.10 19.31
C LEU A 894 2.14 -28.11 20.41
N LEU A 895 0.86 -28.09 20.76
CA LEU A 895 0.35 -27.26 21.86
C LEU A 895 0.99 -27.57 23.21
N ALA A 896 1.38 -28.83 23.46
CA ALA A 896 2.05 -29.23 24.69
C ALA A 896 3.48 -28.67 24.83
N LEU A 897 4.05 -28.11 23.75
CA LEU A 897 5.35 -27.42 23.78
C LEU A 897 5.22 -25.96 24.23
N ALA A 898 4.03 -25.35 24.15
CA ALA A 898 3.80 -23.98 24.57
C ALA A 898 3.84 -23.83 26.09
N ALA A 899 4.77 -23.02 26.57
CA ALA A 899 4.94 -22.62 27.97
C ALA A 899 5.54 -21.20 28.03
N PRO A 900 5.50 -20.50 29.18
CA PRO A 900 6.23 -19.23 29.31
C PRO A 900 7.73 -19.41 29.04
N GLY A 901 8.27 -18.64 28.10
CA GLY A 901 9.64 -18.73 27.58
C GLY A 901 9.86 -19.78 26.47
N THR A 902 8.82 -20.52 26.09
CA THR A 902 8.78 -21.41 24.91
C THR A 902 7.44 -21.25 24.19
N GLU A 903 6.99 -20.01 24.06
CA GLU A 903 5.74 -19.65 23.41
C GLU A 903 5.74 -20.13 21.94
N ILE A 904 4.54 -20.45 21.45
CA ILE A 904 4.33 -20.81 20.04
C ILE A 904 3.36 -19.82 19.43
N THR A 905 3.84 -19.12 18.40
CA THR A 905 3.03 -18.26 17.54
C THR A 905 2.53 -19.08 16.36
N PHE A 906 1.21 -19.17 16.24
CA PHE A 906 0.54 -19.68 15.05
C PHE A 906 0.19 -18.51 14.15
N SER A 907 0.35 -18.68 12.83
CA SER A 907 0.08 -17.61 11.86
C SER A 907 -0.52 -18.17 10.59
N VAL A 908 -1.53 -17.49 10.07
CA VAL A 908 -2.06 -17.73 8.73
C VAL A 908 -1.17 -17.02 7.73
N VAL A 909 -0.72 -17.74 6.70
CA VAL A 909 0.07 -17.20 5.60
C VAL A 909 -0.62 -17.51 4.27
N PRO A 910 -0.31 -16.78 3.18
CA PRO A 910 -0.93 -17.05 1.89
C PRO A 910 -0.75 -18.52 1.47
N ASP A 911 -1.75 -19.05 0.77
CA ASP A 911 -1.69 -20.42 0.24
C ASP A 911 -0.44 -20.66 -0.60
N GLY A 912 0.20 -21.80 -0.40
CA GLY A 912 1.42 -22.22 -1.06
C GLY A 912 2.72 -21.56 -0.55
N THR A 913 2.66 -20.78 0.53
CA THR A 913 3.84 -20.14 1.15
C THR A 913 4.26 -20.79 2.47
N GLY A 914 3.45 -21.70 3.02
CA GLY A 914 3.63 -22.29 4.34
C GLY A 914 4.93 -23.08 4.53
N ILE A 915 5.45 -23.73 3.48
CA ILE A 915 6.75 -24.41 3.55
C ILE A 915 7.87 -23.39 3.77
N ARG A 916 7.91 -22.34 2.93
CA ARG A 916 8.92 -21.28 3.01
C ARG A 916 8.84 -20.53 4.35
N ALA A 917 7.64 -20.12 4.75
CA ALA A 917 7.45 -19.37 5.98
C ALA A 917 7.66 -20.25 7.23
N GLY A 918 7.29 -21.53 7.15
CA GLY A 918 7.21 -22.45 8.27
C GLY A 918 8.50 -23.22 8.54
N ILE A 919 9.04 -23.93 7.55
CA ILE A 919 10.02 -25.02 7.79
C ILE A 919 11.23 -25.08 6.87
N ASP A 920 11.25 -24.34 5.75
CA ASP A 920 12.35 -24.29 4.77
C ASP A 920 12.47 -22.85 4.23
N ARG A 921 13.07 -21.98 5.03
CA ARG A 921 13.17 -20.52 4.85
C ARG A 921 13.73 -20.13 3.48
N ASN A 922 14.68 -20.91 2.95
CA ASN A 922 15.36 -20.64 1.68
C ASN A 922 14.85 -21.46 0.50
N ALA A 923 13.83 -22.30 0.72
CA ALA A 923 13.19 -23.15 -0.28
C ALA A 923 14.17 -24.03 -1.06
N ASN A 924 15.31 -24.41 -0.45
CA ASN A 924 16.32 -25.24 -1.09
C ASN A 924 16.03 -26.75 -0.98
N GLY A 925 14.97 -27.12 -0.24
CA GLY A 925 14.55 -28.49 0.00
C GLY A 925 15.15 -29.14 1.26
N LEU A 926 16.00 -28.44 2.00
CA LEU A 926 16.48 -28.80 3.33
C LEU A 926 15.71 -27.98 4.37
N ARG A 927 15.27 -28.62 5.46
CA ARG A 927 14.51 -27.91 6.49
C ARG A 927 15.42 -27.11 7.41
N ASP A 928 14.91 -25.99 7.93
CA ASP A 928 15.67 -24.96 8.67
C ASP A 928 16.67 -25.52 9.69
N VAL A 929 16.28 -26.52 10.49
CA VAL A 929 17.17 -27.08 11.53
C VAL A 929 18.20 -28.06 10.95
N ASP A 930 17.86 -28.76 9.87
CA ASP A 930 18.80 -29.68 9.21
C ASP A 930 19.95 -28.91 8.54
N GLU A 931 19.71 -27.66 8.13
CA GLU A 931 20.72 -26.76 7.54
C GLU A 931 21.80 -26.33 8.53
N LEU A 932 21.49 -26.29 9.82
CA LEU A 932 22.44 -25.93 10.86
C LEU A 932 23.62 -26.93 10.92
N GLY A 933 23.41 -28.16 10.44
CA GLY A 933 24.37 -29.26 10.44
C GLY A 933 24.94 -29.57 11.84
N PRO A 934 25.79 -30.59 11.98
CA PRO A 934 26.86 -30.47 12.95
C PRO A 934 27.83 -29.43 12.37
N GLY A 935 27.97 -28.26 12.99
CA GLY A 935 28.90 -27.22 12.55
C GLY A 935 30.32 -27.79 12.27
N PRO A 936 31.15 -27.08 11.48
CA PRO A 936 32.46 -27.59 11.07
C PRO A 936 33.30 -27.99 12.30
N GLY A 937 33.41 -29.30 12.55
CA GLY A 937 34.19 -29.86 13.65
C GLY A 937 33.49 -30.82 14.61
N VAL A 938 32.16 -31.06 14.52
CA VAL A 938 31.47 -32.01 15.42
C VAL A 938 31.11 -33.31 14.68
N PRO A 939 31.60 -34.49 15.08
CA PRO A 939 31.18 -35.75 14.48
C PRO A 939 29.68 -36.01 14.73
N ALA A 940 28.95 -36.43 13.71
CA ALA A 940 27.50 -36.70 13.76
C ALA A 940 27.02 -37.59 14.93
N ALA A 941 27.90 -38.36 15.56
CA ALA A 941 27.59 -39.21 16.71
C ALA A 941 27.29 -38.45 18.02
N THR A 942 27.69 -37.18 18.17
CA THR A 942 27.51 -36.42 19.42
C THR A 942 26.23 -35.57 19.43
N TYR A 943 25.77 -35.10 18.27
CA TYR A 943 24.56 -34.28 18.12
C TYR A 943 23.29 -35.09 18.40
N TRP A 944 23.19 -36.30 17.84
CA TRP A 944 22.12 -37.24 18.14
C TRP A 944 22.15 -37.72 19.60
N GLY A 945 23.33 -37.78 20.22
CA GLY A 945 23.49 -38.19 21.63
C GLY A 945 22.88 -37.20 22.62
N LEU A 946 22.96 -35.89 22.36
CA LEU A 946 22.38 -34.85 23.22
C LEU A 946 20.86 -34.72 23.06
N VAL A 947 20.36 -34.85 21.83
CA VAL A 947 18.92 -34.85 21.53
C VAL A 947 18.23 -36.09 22.15
N LEU A 948 18.85 -37.26 22.04
CA LEU A 948 18.36 -38.50 22.67
C LEU A 948 18.47 -38.46 24.21
N LEU A 949 19.47 -37.80 24.79
CA LEU A 949 19.57 -37.63 26.25
C LEU A 949 18.45 -36.73 26.80
N GLY A 950 18.09 -35.66 26.07
CA GLY A 950 17.00 -34.76 26.45
C GLY A 950 15.63 -35.46 26.44
N LEU A 951 15.35 -36.21 25.37
CA LEU A 951 14.13 -37.03 25.25
C LEU A 951 14.08 -38.16 26.28
N ALA A 952 15.21 -38.79 26.60
CA ALA A 952 15.28 -39.83 27.63
C ALA A 952 15.08 -39.28 29.05
N MET A 953 15.58 -38.07 29.37
CA MET A 953 15.35 -37.42 30.67
C MET A 953 13.88 -37.02 30.86
N MET A 954 13.20 -36.55 29.80
CA MET A 954 11.76 -36.27 29.84
C MET A 954 10.92 -37.54 30.08
N LEU A 955 11.30 -38.66 29.47
CA LEU A 955 10.63 -39.95 29.69
C LEU A 955 10.82 -40.47 31.12
N VAL A 956 12.02 -40.29 31.71
CA VAL A 956 12.32 -40.67 33.10
C VAL A 956 11.61 -39.79 34.13
N MET A 957 11.42 -38.50 33.85
CA MET A 957 10.59 -37.60 34.67
C MET A 957 9.10 -38.00 34.61
N ALA A 958 8.57 -38.31 33.43
CA ALA A 958 7.18 -38.77 33.26
C ALA A 958 6.90 -40.11 33.97
N LEU A 959 7.88 -41.02 33.99
CA LEU A 959 7.78 -42.32 34.69
C LEU A 959 7.97 -42.20 36.21
N SER A 960 8.71 -41.20 36.70
CA SER A 960 8.94 -40.98 38.14
C SER A 960 7.75 -40.35 38.86
N MET A 961 6.86 -39.64 38.14
CA MET A 961 5.64 -39.06 38.73
C MET A 961 4.50 -40.06 38.95
N ARG A 962 4.59 -41.31 38.46
CA ARG A 962 3.59 -42.37 38.69
C ARG A 962 3.84 -43.25 39.93
N LYS A 963 4.85 -42.96 40.76
CA LYS A 963 5.26 -43.81 41.90
C LYS A 963 5.20 -43.14 43.29
N LEU A 964 4.31 -42.17 43.49
CA LEU A 964 4.03 -41.62 44.82
C LEU A 964 2.52 -41.65 45.11
N ALA A 965 2.00 -42.86 45.38
CA ALA A 965 0.78 -43.05 46.15
C ALA A 965 1.14 -43.89 47.39
N PRO A 966 0.95 -43.39 48.62
CA PRO A 966 1.28 -44.16 49.81
C PRO A 966 0.19 -45.21 50.08
N ARG A 967 0.60 -46.46 50.24
CA ARG A 967 -0.18 -47.48 50.94
C ARG A 967 0.05 -47.33 52.44
N ALA A 968 -1.01 -47.11 53.23
CA ALA A 968 -1.11 -47.61 54.61
C ALA A 968 -2.56 -47.55 55.12
N ALA A 969 -3.00 -48.70 55.67
CA ALA A 969 -4.09 -48.98 56.62
C ALA A 969 -5.51 -48.49 56.31
#